data_AF-A0A7C4FKE0-F1
#
_entry.id   AF-A0A7C4FKE0-F1
#
_cell.length_a   1.000
_cell.length_b   1.000
_cell.length_c   1.000
_cell.angle_alpha   90.00
_cell.angle_beta   90.00
_cell.angle_gamma   90.00
#
_symmetry.space_group_name_H-M   'P 1'
#
loop_
_entity.id
_entity.type
_entity.pdbx_description
1 polymer ?
#
loop_
_entity_poly.entity_id
_entity_poly.type
_entity_poly.pdbx_seq_one_letter_code
_entity_poly.pdbx_strand_id
1 'polypeptide(L)'
;MRRKGASVVFVLAILLLLFIFTGMLLFMFAFWEKTSQKYLAGRMAAGYARSGVQRAIWEIDHDDRSVDSFDDAWRTAFSGEECDIDGDGQKDARWFPVTDRRGNLVGRWAVSVVDESGKVNLNASGNAGGTCHEGHTTWEIGLLPSVWGESAARSVATWRYGADGQPGIATRDDNGNAAVCAANRIDDDGDGLTDEPGEGIDEPQEFVASHPRGDDRPYLSPEDAKLVPGIGPSLWQKARRLATVWSYDLNADRHRRQRLSVNAATVEDLRALCASAGYSETEAARIAASLVDFRDADNVPTVVETTSGRVFGIERTPFFNEIEGNLPFRIIPEGEATTVAEVGGHFIELFNPYDEPIDIGGWRISGLLTIPAESAANLISASAAFLKDLADRKKEPDASAITEALKTLSPTTLVLPAGAVIPPRSHYTIGDSIKVTITFLAQGAPVPAFVPMRGPAGCDWYAPILLISARGLDGFALYQKLIPLFLPFLADRPLVLSDAAGNIIEETYYPADTSLTSIQKNDPRMMDRDAWFQMAPTPGARNLTFAPWAGGEVSPLSGLLTWPSCVTVKNAPLATLGELSRVFRGQQWRTLDFWQRGTDRRLVDRLTVVEEPSEPTPGRLNVNTATETALTCLPLVDRAVAAALVAARPFGDISDVLGVAGDPGARGALSAEMAKWGTNGKDDDGDGMPDTEQEKEMVFSRIVNLLTVRSPVYEIIATGQVVRDRNGDGTIDDSEVIAEKRLRYLYDREQKRVLSAHRR
;
A
#
# COMPACT_ATOMS: atom_id res chain seq x y z
N MET A 1 -16.27 -79.90 -81.48
CA MET A 1 -17.08 -78.90 -80.72
C MET A 1 -16.38 -78.25 -79.51
N ARG A 2 -15.22 -78.73 -79.01
CA ARG A 2 -14.59 -78.20 -77.76
C ARG A 2 -13.82 -76.85 -77.86
N ARG A 3 -13.45 -76.34 -79.04
CA ARG A 3 -12.63 -75.10 -79.16
C ARG A 3 -13.42 -73.78 -79.11
N LYS A 4 -14.70 -73.76 -79.50
CA LYS A 4 -15.52 -72.53 -79.49
C LYS A 4 -16.00 -72.11 -78.09
N GLY A 5 -16.19 -73.07 -77.16
CA GLY A 5 -16.57 -72.78 -75.78
C GLY A 5 -15.44 -72.12 -74.97
N ALA A 6 -14.18 -72.51 -75.21
CA ALA A 6 -13.02 -71.91 -74.54
C ALA A 6 -12.81 -70.43 -74.92
N SER A 7 -13.03 -70.07 -76.19
CA SER A 7 -12.92 -68.67 -76.64
C SER A 7 -13.99 -67.76 -76.03
N VAL A 8 -15.23 -68.25 -75.86
CA VAL A 8 -16.31 -67.50 -75.21
C VAL A 8 -16.05 -67.31 -73.73
N VAL A 9 -15.56 -68.34 -73.03
CA VAL A 9 -15.16 -68.23 -71.62
C VAL A 9 -14.00 -67.25 -71.44
N PHE A 10 -13.02 -67.25 -72.34
CA PHE A 10 -11.89 -66.32 -72.31
C PHE A 10 -12.32 -64.87 -72.56
N VAL A 11 -13.21 -64.63 -73.53
CA VAL A 11 -13.78 -63.30 -73.80
C VAL A 11 -14.63 -62.81 -72.61
N LEU A 12 -15.44 -63.68 -72.01
CA LEU A 12 -16.23 -63.35 -70.81
C LEU A 12 -15.33 -63.05 -69.61
N ALA A 13 -14.23 -63.79 -69.42
CA ALA A 13 -13.27 -63.52 -68.37
C ALA A 13 -12.57 -62.17 -68.57
N ILE A 14 -12.18 -61.82 -69.80
CA ILE A 14 -11.61 -60.50 -70.13
C ILE A 14 -12.65 -59.39 -69.90
N LEU A 15 -13.90 -59.57 -70.32
CA LEU A 15 -14.97 -58.58 -70.12
C LEU A 15 -15.29 -58.39 -68.63
N LEU A 16 -15.33 -59.47 -67.84
CA LEU A 16 -15.50 -59.41 -66.39
C LEU A 16 -14.34 -58.65 -65.74
N LEU A 17 -13.11 -58.92 -66.17
CA LEU A 17 -11.91 -58.25 -65.65
C LEU A 17 -11.89 -56.75 -66.01
N LEU A 18 -12.29 -56.39 -67.24
CA LEU A 18 -12.48 -55.00 -67.66
C LEU A 18 -13.61 -54.29 -66.89
N PHE A 19 -14.73 -54.98 -66.61
CA PHE A 19 -15.82 -54.44 -65.81
C PHE A 19 -15.40 -54.18 -64.37
N ILE A 20 -14.70 -55.13 -63.75
CA ILE A 20 -14.14 -54.98 -62.40
C ILE A 20 -13.14 -53.82 -62.36
N PHE A 21 -12.23 -53.75 -63.35
CA PHE A 21 -11.24 -52.68 -63.43
C PHE A 21 -11.89 -51.30 -63.59
N THR A 22 -12.87 -51.18 -64.48
CA THR A 22 -13.64 -49.93 -64.69
C THR A 22 -14.41 -49.54 -63.43
N GLY A 23 -15.03 -50.50 -62.75
CA GLY A 23 -15.73 -50.29 -61.48
C GLY A 23 -14.80 -49.81 -60.37
N MET A 24 -13.61 -50.41 -60.21
CA MET A 24 -12.60 -49.97 -59.25
C MET A 24 -12.10 -48.55 -59.57
N LEU A 25 -11.90 -48.24 -60.85
CA LEU A 25 -11.36 -46.96 -61.29
C LEU A 25 -12.37 -45.81 -61.08
N LEU A 26 -13.66 -46.06 -61.35
CA LEU A 26 -14.77 -45.16 -61.01
C LEU A 26 -14.90 -44.95 -59.50
N PHE A 27 -14.78 -46.03 -58.72
CA PHE A 27 -14.79 -45.93 -57.26
C PHE A 27 -13.61 -45.11 -56.73
N MET A 28 -12.40 -45.34 -57.24
CA MET A 28 -11.22 -44.56 -56.88
C MET A 28 -11.38 -43.08 -57.24
N PHE A 29 -11.91 -42.75 -58.42
CA PHE A 29 -12.15 -41.35 -58.79
C PHE A 29 -13.19 -40.68 -57.91
N ALA A 30 -14.31 -41.33 -57.62
CA ALA A 30 -15.31 -40.79 -56.70
C ALA A 30 -14.76 -40.63 -55.28
N PHE A 31 -13.91 -41.56 -54.84
CA PHE A 31 -13.22 -41.47 -53.55
C PHE A 31 -12.20 -40.32 -53.51
N TRP A 32 -11.39 -40.17 -54.56
CA TRP A 32 -10.43 -39.06 -54.70
C TRP A 32 -11.10 -37.71 -54.79
N GLU A 33 -12.20 -37.59 -55.52
CA GLU A 33 -12.99 -36.37 -55.61
C GLU A 33 -13.50 -35.96 -54.22
N LYS A 34 -14.15 -36.88 -53.50
CA LYS A 34 -14.63 -36.63 -52.13
C LYS A 34 -13.49 -36.26 -51.17
N THR A 35 -12.35 -36.95 -51.28
CA THR A 35 -11.19 -36.71 -50.40
C THR A 35 -10.55 -35.35 -50.70
N SER A 36 -10.41 -35.00 -51.98
CA SER A 36 -9.86 -33.71 -52.43
C SER A 36 -10.78 -32.55 -52.05
N GLN A 37 -12.10 -32.72 -52.22
CA GLN A 37 -13.09 -31.73 -51.80
C GLN A 37 -13.06 -31.51 -50.28
N LYS A 38 -13.03 -32.58 -49.47
CA LYS A 38 -12.90 -32.46 -48.02
C LYS A 38 -11.59 -31.78 -47.59
N TYR A 39 -10.47 -32.13 -48.24
CA TYR A 39 -9.18 -31.52 -47.96
C TYR A 39 -9.17 -30.02 -48.31
N LEU A 40 -9.70 -29.65 -49.48
CA LEU A 40 -9.81 -28.26 -49.91
C LEU A 40 -10.75 -27.46 -49.01
N ALA A 41 -11.92 -28.00 -48.68
CA ALA A 41 -12.87 -27.36 -47.77
C ALA A 41 -12.27 -27.20 -46.36
N GLY A 42 -11.54 -28.20 -45.86
CA GLY A 42 -10.80 -28.08 -44.59
C GLY A 42 -9.72 -27.00 -44.60
N ARG A 43 -8.98 -26.86 -45.72
CA ARG A 43 -8.01 -25.77 -45.91
C ARG A 43 -8.69 -24.40 -45.96
N MET A 44 -9.83 -24.28 -46.65
CA MET A 44 -10.61 -23.04 -46.72
C MET A 44 -11.18 -22.67 -45.34
N ALA A 45 -11.78 -23.62 -44.61
CA ALA A 45 -12.27 -23.43 -43.25
C ALA A 45 -11.16 -22.92 -42.32
N ALA A 46 -9.96 -23.50 -42.38
CA ALA A 46 -8.80 -23.02 -41.63
C ALA A 46 -8.36 -21.61 -42.06
N GLY A 47 -8.49 -21.27 -43.35
CA GLY A 47 -8.26 -19.91 -43.86
C GLY A 47 -9.23 -18.91 -43.26
N TYR A 48 -10.53 -19.23 -43.22
CA TYR A 48 -11.55 -18.37 -42.61
C TYR A 48 -11.32 -18.19 -41.11
N ALA A 49 -10.98 -19.27 -40.39
CA ALA A 49 -10.63 -19.18 -38.97
C ALA A 49 -9.41 -18.27 -38.74
N ARG A 50 -8.39 -18.32 -39.61
CA ARG A 50 -7.23 -17.41 -39.53
C ARG A 50 -7.61 -15.95 -39.77
N SER A 51 -8.55 -15.67 -40.68
CA SER A 51 -9.06 -14.31 -40.85
C SER A 51 -9.69 -13.80 -39.56
N GLY A 52 -10.44 -14.66 -38.85
CA GLY A 52 -10.96 -14.34 -37.51
C GLY A 52 -9.85 -14.04 -36.51
N VAL A 53 -8.81 -14.88 -36.43
CA VAL A 53 -7.65 -14.64 -35.54
C VAL A 53 -6.97 -13.31 -35.86
N GLN A 54 -6.73 -13.01 -37.14
CA GLN A 54 -6.13 -11.75 -37.55
C GLN A 54 -6.99 -10.54 -37.19
N ARG A 55 -8.32 -10.67 -37.31
CA ARG A 55 -9.24 -9.61 -36.88
C ARG A 55 -9.17 -9.41 -35.36
N ALA A 56 -9.15 -10.48 -34.57
CA ALA A 56 -9.01 -10.37 -33.12
C ALA A 56 -7.69 -9.73 -32.69
N ILE A 57 -6.56 -10.14 -33.28
CA ILE A 57 -5.26 -9.48 -33.03
C ILE A 57 -5.34 -7.99 -33.37
N TRP A 58 -6.00 -7.63 -34.47
CA TRP A 58 -6.19 -6.22 -34.83
C TRP A 58 -6.99 -5.46 -33.77
N GLU A 59 -8.10 -6.00 -33.25
CA GLU A 59 -8.88 -5.35 -32.18
C GLU A 59 -8.05 -5.21 -30.89
N ILE A 60 -7.27 -6.23 -30.52
CA ILE A 60 -6.39 -6.21 -29.33
C ILE A 60 -5.29 -5.14 -29.46
N ASP A 61 -4.65 -5.05 -30.63
CA ASP A 61 -3.55 -4.10 -30.89
C ASP A 61 -4.03 -2.65 -31.03
N HIS A 62 -5.32 -2.44 -31.35
CA HIS A 62 -5.93 -1.12 -31.54
C HIS A 62 -6.85 -0.73 -30.38
N ASP A 63 -6.82 -1.48 -29.28
CA ASP A 63 -7.49 -1.09 -28.05
C ASP A 63 -6.71 0.05 -27.37
N ASP A 64 -7.32 1.23 -27.33
CA ASP A 64 -6.74 2.46 -26.78
C ASP A 64 -7.21 2.73 -25.34
N ARG A 65 -8.02 1.84 -24.76
CA ARG A 65 -8.50 2.00 -23.39
C ARG A 65 -7.36 1.84 -22.38
N SER A 66 -7.51 2.52 -21.24
CA SER A 66 -6.54 2.47 -20.14
C SER A 66 -6.62 1.17 -19.34
N VAL A 67 -7.66 0.37 -19.56
CA VAL A 67 -7.98 -0.86 -18.84
C VAL A 67 -8.52 -1.89 -19.81
N ASP A 68 -8.32 -3.16 -19.48
CA ASP A 68 -8.85 -4.31 -20.20
C ASP A 68 -10.07 -4.85 -19.45
N SER A 69 -11.23 -4.93 -20.12
CA SER A 69 -12.54 -5.20 -19.55
C SER A 69 -13.46 -5.94 -20.54
N PHE A 70 -14.59 -6.44 -20.04
CA PHE A 70 -15.58 -7.07 -20.90
C PHE A 70 -16.30 -6.12 -21.88
N ASP A 71 -16.11 -4.81 -21.71
CA ASP A 71 -16.70 -3.77 -22.56
C ASP A 71 -15.82 -3.45 -23.78
N ASP A 72 -14.62 -4.02 -23.88
CA ASP A 72 -13.67 -3.68 -24.94
C ASP A 72 -14.05 -4.26 -26.30
N ALA A 73 -13.55 -3.64 -27.37
CA ALA A 73 -13.81 -4.05 -28.74
C ALA A 73 -13.32 -5.47 -29.02
N TRP A 74 -12.17 -5.86 -28.46
CA TRP A 74 -11.61 -7.21 -28.64
C TRP A 74 -12.53 -8.32 -28.14
N ARG A 75 -13.52 -8.02 -27.29
CA ARG A 75 -14.58 -8.95 -26.88
C ARG A 75 -15.91 -8.64 -27.56
N THR A 76 -16.41 -7.42 -27.35
CA THR A 76 -17.76 -7.00 -27.77
C THR A 76 -17.96 -7.05 -29.28
N ALA A 77 -16.90 -6.86 -30.08
CA ALA A 77 -16.99 -6.97 -31.54
C ALA A 77 -17.31 -8.40 -32.00
N PHE A 78 -17.04 -9.43 -31.20
CA PHE A 78 -17.26 -10.82 -31.57
C PHE A 78 -18.42 -11.48 -30.81
N SER A 79 -18.82 -10.91 -29.67
CA SER A 79 -19.90 -11.45 -28.85
C SER A 79 -21.24 -11.58 -29.59
N GLY A 80 -21.97 -12.66 -29.32
CA GLY A 80 -23.30 -12.91 -29.88
C GLY A 80 -23.92 -14.22 -29.41
N GLU A 81 -25.18 -14.46 -29.81
CA GLU A 81 -25.97 -15.62 -29.37
C GLU A 81 -26.11 -16.68 -30.47
N GLU A 82 -25.16 -16.75 -31.41
CA GLU A 82 -25.29 -17.60 -32.59
C GLU A 82 -24.54 -18.92 -32.44
N CYS A 83 -23.34 -18.90 -31.87
CA CYS A 83 -22.49 -20.08 -31.71
C CYS A 83 -21.74 -20.09 -30.37
N ASP A 84 -21.45 -21.32 -29.91
CA ASP A 84 -20.63 -21.63 -28.74
C ASP A 84 -19.21 -22.00 -29.22
N ILE A 85 -18.29 -21.05 -29.11
CA ILE A 85 -16.92 -21.19 -29.60
C ILE A 85 -16.02 -21.86 -28.56
N ASP A 86 -16.24 -21.59 -27.29
CA ASP A 86 -15.39 -22.04 -26.19
C ASP A 86 -15.84 -23.38 -25.57
N GLY A 87 -17.04 -23.85 -25.92
CA GLY A 87 -17.60 -25.16 -25.61
C GLY A 87 -18.08 -25.33 -24.17
N ASP A 88 -18.81 -24.37 -23.60
CA ASP A 88 -19.49 -24.51 -22.29
C ASP A 88 -20.99 -24.78 -22.40
N GLY A 89 -21.53 -24.81 -23.61
CA GLY A 89 -22.96 -24.94 -23.84
C GLY A 89 -23.73 -23.63 -23.81
N GLN A 90 -23.07 -22.47 -23.62
CA GLN A 90 -23.64 -21.15 -23.84
C GLN A 90 -23.11 -20.57 -25.15
N LYS A 91 -23.98 -19.89 -25.91
CA LYS A 91 -23.55 -19.23 -27.14
C LYS A 91 -22.91 -17.89 -26.78
N ASP A 92 -21.68 -17.69 -27.22
CA ASP A 92 -20.82 -16.58 -26.83
C ASP A 92 -20.34 -15.73 -28.01
N ALA A 93 -20.54 -16.18 -29.26
CA ALA A 93 -20.08 -15.47 -30.45
C ALA A 93 -21.11 -15.39 -31.59
N ARG A 94 -20.90 -14.39 -32.47
CA ARG A 94 -21.64 -14.21 -33.73
C ARG A 94 -20.85 -14.68 -34.96
N TRP A 95 -21.54 -15.05 -36.03
CA TRP A 95 -20.93 -15.41 -37.31
C TRP A 95 -20.65 -14.20 -38.20
N PHE A 96 -19.50 -14.22 -38.85
CA PHE A 96 -19.11 -13.26 -39.88
C PHE A 96 -19.12 -13.96 -41.24
N PRO A 97 -19.93 -13.47 -42.20
CA PRO A 97 -20.05 -14.10 -43.51
C PRO A 97 -18.80 -13.86 -44.37
N VAL A 98 -18.45 -14.86 -45.16
CA VAL A 98 -17.44 -14.78 -46.22
C VAL A 98 -18.14 -14.98 -47.55
N THR A 99 -18.08 -13.97 -48.41
CA THR A 99 -18.73 -13.98 -49.72
C THR A 99 -17.74 -14.09 -50.87
N ASP A 100 -18.18 -14.70 -51.96
CA ASP A 100 -17.44 -14.68 -53.22
C ASP A 100 -17.58 -13.31 -53.92
N ARG A 101 -16.90 -13.14 -55.06
CA ARG A 101 -16.98 -11.90 -55.87
C ARG A 101 -18.38 -11.56 -56.40
N ARG A 102 -19.30 -12.52 -56.37
CA ARG A 102 -20.69 -12.37 -56.81
C ARG A 102 -21.64 -12.12 -55.63
N GLY A 103 -21.12 -12.07 -54.40
CA GLY A 103 -21.89 -11.86 -53.18
C GLY A 103 -22.49 -13.14 -52.58
N ASN A 104 -22.19 -14.32 -53.13
CA ASN A 104 -22.72 -15.57 -52.58
C ASN A 104 -21.96 -15.97 -51.32
N LEU A 105 -22.66 -16.45 -50.30
CA LEU A 105 -22.07 -16.97 -49.08
C LEU A 105 -21.29 -18.27 -49.37
N VAL A 106 -19.97 -18.24 -49.14
CA VAL A 106 -19.05 -19.39 -49.37
C VAL A 106 -18.36 -19.86 -48.09
N GLY A 107 -18.57 -19.14 -46.99
CA GLY A 107 -18.02 -19.48 -45.69
C GLY A 107 -18.52 -18.53 -44.60
N ARG A 108 -18.20 -18.87 -43.37
CA ARG A 108 -18.36 -17.99 -42.21
C ARG A 108 -17.28 -18.26 -41.18
N TRP A 109 -16.99 -17.29 -40.33
CA TRP A 109 -16.08 -17.47 -39.19
C TRP A 109 -16.61 -16.76 -37.95
N ALA A 110 -16.23 -17.24 -36.78
CA ALA A 110 -16.59 -16.68 -35.49
C ALA A 110 -15.39 -16.79 -34.54
N VAL A 111 -15.29 -15.88 -33.59
CA VAL A 111 -14.14 -15.76 -32.68
C VAL A 111 -14.63 -15.52 -31.26
N SER A 112 -13.92 -16.08 -30.29
CA SER A 112 -14.01 -15.75 -28.87
C SER A 112 -12.61 -15.37 -28.39
N VAL A 113 -12.51 -14.27 -27.65
CA VAL A 113 -11.25 -13.77 -27.10
C VAL A 113 -11.39 -13.78 -25.58
N VAL A 114 -10.42 -14.42 -24.93
CA VAL A 114 -10.40 -14.61 -23.48
C VAL A 114 -9.13 -13.99 -22.92
N ASP A 115 -9.29 -13.18 -21.88
CA ASP A 115 -8.18 -12.61 -21.14
C ASP A 115 -7.56 -13.66 -20.19
N GLU A 116 -6.26 -13.90 -20.33
CA GLU A 116 -5.55 -14.84 -19.45
C GLU A 116 -5.30 -14.28 -18.05
N SER A 117 -5.15 -12.96 -17.89
CA SER A 117 -5.00 -12.36 -16.56
C SER A 117 -6.31 -12.41 -15.76
N GLY A 118 -7.46 -12.69 -16.37
CA GLY A 118 -8.70 -13.00 -15.66
C GLY A 118 -8.74 -14.39 -15.01
N LYS A 119 -7.67 -15.20 -15.16
CA LYS A 119 -7.56 -16.58 -14.66
C LYS A 119 -6.44 -16.68 -13.61
N VAL A 120 -6.59 -17.63 -12.68
CA VAL A 120 -5.59 -17.94 -11.66
C VAL A 120 -4.36 -18.57 -12.32
N ASN A 121 -3.16 -18.06 -12.00
CA ASN A 121 -1.92 -18.54 -12.62
C ASN A 121 -1.29 -19.67 -11.81
N LEU A 122 -1.21 -20.87 -12.37
CA LEU A 122 -0.69 -22.06 -11.70
C LEU A 122 0.80 -21.99 -11.35
N ASN A 123 1.57 -21.12 -12.03
CA ASN A 123 2.99 -20.92 -11.79
C ASN A 123 3.30 -19.77 -10.83
N ALA A 124 2.31 -18.98 -10.42
CA ALA A 124 2.51 -17.86 -9.50
C ALA A 124 1.74 -18.08 -8.19
N SER A 125 0.44 -18.37 -8.31
CA SER A 125 -0.47 -18.60 -7.19
C SER A 125 -0.14 -19.88 -6.43
N GLY A 126 -0.26 -19.88 -5.10
CA GLY A 126 0.23 -20.97 -4.25
C GLY A 126 -0.54 -21.18 -2.94
N ASN A 127 -1.38 -20.24 -2.51
CA ASN A 127 -2.06 -20.31 -1.22
C ASN A 127 -3.11 -21.42 -1.18
N ALA A 128 -2.70 -22.60 -0.72
CA ALA A 128 -3.54 -23.78 -0.66
C ALA A 128 -4.22 -23.96 0.71
N GLY A 129 -4.69 -22.85 1.29
CA GLY A 129 -5.33 -22.79 2.61
C GLY A 129 -4.33 -22.54 3.75
N GLY A 130 -3.33 -21.68 3.52
CA GLY A 130 -2.44 -21.15 4.56
C GLY A 130 -3.08 -20.00 5.34
N THR A 131 -2.42 -19.60 6.43
CA THR A 131 -2.79 -18.48 7.31
C THR A 131 -2.26 -17.13 6.84
N CYS A 132 -1.24 -17.12 5.97
CA CYS A 132 -0.69 -15.90 5.43
C CYS A 132 -1.66 -15.24 4.44
N HIS A 133 -2.07 -14.04 4.81
CA HIS A 133 -2.99 -13.18 4.08
C HIS A 133 -2.47 -11.76 4.18
N GLU A 134 -1.18 -11.51 3.93
CA GLU A 134 -0.63 -10.18 4.04
C GLU A 134 -0.93 -9.29 2.84
N GLY A 135 -1.23 -9.92 1.69
CA GLY A 135 -1.36 -9.29 0.39
C GLY A 135 -0.01 -8.93 -0.22
N HIS A 136 1.06 -9.63 0.15
CA HIS A 136 2.42 -9.27 -0.25
C HIS A 136 2.69 -9.60 -1.71
N THR A 137 2.52 -10.86 -2.12
CA THR A 137 2.76 -11.30 -3.51
C THR A 137 1.64 -12.18 -4.08
N THR A 138 1.67 -12.42 -5.40
CA THR A 138 0.67 -13.22 -6.11
C THR A 138 0.65 -14.69 -5.71
N TRP A 139 1.64 -15.17 -4.94
CA TRP A 139 1.62 -16.51 -4.35
C TRP A 139 0.44 -16.66 -3.37
N GLU A 140 0.03 -15.58 -2.71
CA GLU A 140 -1.09 -15.60 -1.76
C GLU A 140 -2.47 -15.84 -2.41
N ILE A 141 -2.56 -15.77 -3.74
CA ILE A 141 -3.78 -16.14 -4.47
C ILE A 141 -3.98 -17.66 -4.37
N GLY A 142 -5.19 -18.07 -4.01
CA GLY A 142 -5.55 -19.47 -3.87
C GLY A 142 -5.65 -20.22 -5.20
N LEU A 143 -5.23 -21.49 -5.22
CA LEU A 143 -5.30 -22.35 -6.41
C LEU A 143 -6.66 -23.04 -6.56
N LEU A 144 -7.71 -22.24 -6.74
CA LEU A 144 -9.09 -22.69 -6.97
C LEU A 144 -9.60 -23.71 -5.93
N PRO A 145 -9.43 -23.46 -4.61
CA PRO A 145 -9.81 -24.42 -3.56
C PRO A 145 -11.31 -24.75 -3.59
N SER A 146 -12.17 -23.80 -4.01
CA SER A 146 -13.62 -24.02 -4.17
C SER A 146 -13.99 -24.96 -5.33
N VAL A 147 -13.08 -25.17 -6.29
CA VAL A 147 -13.31 -26.02 -7.47
C VAL A 147 -12.73 -27.41 -7.27
N TRP A 148 -11.48 -27.48 -6.77
CA TRP A 148 -10.73 -28.73 -6.63
C TRP A 148 -10.75 -29.32 -5.22
N GLY A 149 -11.04 -28.51 -4.20
CA GLY A 149 -10.82 -28.82 -2.79
C GLY A 149 -9.40 -28.45 -2.35
N GLU A 150 -9.24 -28.10 -1.06
CA GLU A 150 -7.96 -27.63 -0.48
C GLU A 150 -6.81 -28.62 -0.67
N SER A 151 -7.05 -29.92 -0.46
CA SER A 151 -6.00 -30.95 -0.63
C SER A 151 -5.48 -31.01 -2.06
N ALA A 152 -6.37 -30.86 -3.05
CA ALA A 152 -6.00 -30.88 -4.45
C ALA A 152 -5.31 -29.57 -4.85
N ALA A 153 -5.76 -28.42 -4.34
CA ALA A 153 -5.09 -27.13 -4.49
C ALA A 153 -3.65 -27.17 -3.96
N ARG A 154 -3.43 -27.78 -2.78
CA ARG A 154 -2.08 -27.97 -2.20
C ARG A 154 -1.22 -28.86 -3.07
N SER A 155 -1.81 -29.94 -3.61
CA SER A 155 -1.11 -30.82 -4.53
C SER A 155 -0.69 -30.11 -5.82
N VAL A 156 -1.47 -29.12 -6.29
CA VAL A 156 -1.10 -28.31 -7.47
C VAL A 156 0.02 -27.33 -7.11
N ALA A 157 -0.04 -26.68 -5.94
CA ALA A 157 1.03 -25.80 -5.47
C ALA A 157 2.37 -26.54 -5.34
N THR A 158 2.39 -27.69 -4.67
CA THR A 158 3.64 -28.42 -4.43
C THR A 158 4.11 -29.23 -5.63
N TRP A 159 3.23 -29.54 -6.58
CA TRP A 159 3.64 -30.31 -7.75
C TRP A 159 4.67 -29.57 -8.61
N ARG A 160 4.62 -28.23 -8.69
CA ARG A 160 5.60 -27.45 -9.45
C ARG A 160 6.99 -27.43 -8.78
N TYR A 161 7.08 -27.75 -7.49
CA TYR A 161 8.30 -27.85 -6.69
C TYR A 161 8.93 -29.26 -6.73
N GLY A 162 8.79 -29.97 -7.84
CA GLY A 162 9.48 -31.25 -8.02
C GLY A 162 9.09 -32.37 -7.05
N ALA A 163 10.09 -33.07 -6.54
CA ALA A 163 9.98 -34.26 -5.69
C ALA A 163 10.36 -33.99 -4.24
N ASP A 164 11.19 -32.99 -3.96
CA ASP A 164 11.45 -32.50 -2.61
C ASP A 164 10.27 -31.67 -2.06
N GLY A 165 9.47 -31.08 -2.96
CA GLY A 165 8.29 -30.30 -2.61
C GLY A 165 8.60 -28.88 -2.14
N GLN A 166 9.85 -28.43 -2.31
CA GLN A 166 10.33 -27.11 -1.92
C GLN A 166 10.61 -26.24 -3.16
N PRO A 167 10.27 -24.95 -3.16
CA PRO A 167 10.62 -24.08 -4.27
C PRO A 167 12.15 -23.97 -4.40
N GLY A 168 12.66 -23.98 -5.63
CA GLY A 168 14.07 -23.78 -5.87
C GLY A 168 14.95 -25.00 -5.56
N ILE A 169 16.12 -24.78 -4.97
CA ILE A 169 17.01 -25.83 -4.46
C ILE A 169 16.75 -25.97 -2.96
N ALA A 170 16.15 -27.08 -2.53
CA ALA A 170 15.84 -27.32 -1.13
C ALA A 170 16.99 -26.98 -0.17
N THR A 171 16.65 -26.30 0.93
CA THR A 171 17.51 -25.79 2.01
C THR A 171 18.51 -24.72 1.61
N ARG A 172 18.31 -24.04 0.48
CA ARG A 172 19.27 -23.05 -0.04
C ARG A 172 18.58 -21.75 -0.46
N ASP A 173 19.03 -20.66 0.15
CA ASP A 173 18.75 -19.28 -0.29
C ASP A 173 19.21 -19.06 -1.75
N ASP A 174 18.24 -19.09 -2.65
CA ASP A 174 18.45 -19.11 -4.09
C ASP A 174 18.58 -17.68 -4.67
N ASN A 175 17.81 -16.72 -4.16
CA ASN A 175 17.81 -15.34 -4.62
C ASN A 175 18.73 -14.43 -3.76
N GLY A 176 19.27 -14.93 -2.65
CA GLY A 176 20.20 -14.22 -1.77
C GLY A 176 19.50 -13.27 -0.80
N ASN A 177 18.19 -13.41 -0.57
CA ASN A 177 17.38 -12.49 0.20
C ASN A 177 17.12 -12.93 1.65
N ALA A 178 17.58 -14.12 2.07
CA ALA A 178 17.25 -14.68 3.39
C ALA A 178 17.57 -13.77 4.58
N ALA A 179 18.67 -13.00 4.49
CA ALA A 179 19.04 -12.05 5.54
C ALA A 179 18.10 -10.83 5.62
N VAL A 180 17.46 -10.47 4.51
CA VAL A 180 16.46 -9.40 4.46
C VAL A 180 15.11 -9.93 4.95
N CYS A 181 14.68 -11.10 4.48
CA CYS A 181 13.45 -11.76 4.90
C CYS A 181 13.41 -11.96 6.41
N ALA A 182 14.47 -12.52 7.00
CA ALA A 182 14.60 -12.76 8.45
C ALA A 182 14.57 -11.50 9.35
N ALA A 183 14.34 -10.31 8.81
CA ALA A 183 14.30 -9.04 9.55
C ALA A 183 13.37 -7.99 8.92
N ASN A 184 12.50 -8.35 7.96
CA ASN A 184 11.63 -7.39 7.25
C ASN A 184 10.20 -7.32 7.84
N ARG A 185 9.87 -8.16 8.83
CA ARG A 185 8.53 -8.25 9.46
C ARG A 185 7.41 -8.59 8.47
N ILE A 186 7.70 -9.42 7.47
CA ILE A 186 6.77 -9.92 6.46
C ILE A 186 6.84 -11.45 6.49
N ASP A 187 5.69 -12.12 6.50
CA ASP A 187 5.60 -13.59 6.46
C ASP A 187 5.87 -14.08 5.03
N ASP A 188 7.16 -14.11 4.67
CA ASP A 188 7.63 -14.36 3.30
C ASP A 188 7.33 -15.79 2.81
N ASP A 189 7.36 -16.78 3.72
CA ASP A 189 7.13 -18.20 3.40
C ASP A 189 5.68 -18.68 3.62
N GLY A 190 4.89 -17.88 4.33
CA GLY A 190 3.46 -18.07 4.51
C GLY A 190 3.05 -18.97 5.68
N ASP A 191 3.95 -19.23 6.62
CA ASP A 191 3.72 -20.16 7.73
C ASP A 191 2.94 -19.53 8.92
N GLY A 192 2.74 -18.22 8.91
CA GLY A 192 2.04 -17.44 9.93
C GLY A 192 2.95 -16.85 11.01
N LEU A 193 4.26 -17.01 10.89
CA LEU A 193 5.29 -16.35 11.69
C LEU A 193 6.02 -15.31 10.82
N THR A 194 6.77 -14.44 11.47
CA THR A 194 7.58 -13.40 10.81
C THR A 194 8.92 -13.35 11.51
N ASP A 195 10.01 -13.08 10.78
CA ASP A 195 11.38 -12.94 11.30
C ASP A 195 11.90 -14.22 12.01
N GLU A 196 11.48 -15.44 11.61
CA GLU A 196 11.90 -16.70 12.23
C GLU A 196 13.17 -17.35 11.63
N PRO A 197 13.85 -18.26 12.37
CA PRO A 197 15.04 -18.95 11.85
C PRO A 197 14.72 -19.82 10.63
N GLY A 198 15.19 -19.39 9.46
CA GLY A 198 14.99 -20.09 8.20
C GLY A 198 14.13 -19.31 7.20
N GLU A 199 13.57 -18.17 7.60
CA GLU A 199 12.83 -17.29 6.71
C GLU A 199 13.70 -16.81 5.53
N GLY A 200 13.10 -16.78 4.35
CA GLY A 200 13.80 -16.55 3.09
C GLY A 200 14.61 -17.74 2.56
N ILE A 201 14.42 -18.94 3.11
CA ILE A 201 14.93 -20.20 2.56
C ILE A 201 13.73 -21.07 2.18
N ASP A 202 13.74 -21.69 0.99
CA ASP A 202 12.62 -22.48 0.47
C ASP A 202 11.31 -21.65 0.40
N GLU A 203 11.41 -20.34 0.18
CA GLU A 203 10.26 -19.42 0.09
C GLU A 203 9.69 -19.33 -1.35
N PRO A 204 8.41 -18.97 -1.53
CA PRO A 204 7.74 -19.02 -2.83
C PRO A 204 8.41 -18.25 -3.99
N GLN A 205 9.15 -17.16 -3.73
CA GLN A 205 9.86 -16.36 -4.73
C GLN A 205 11.17 -17.03 -5.21
N GLU A 206 11.68 -18.07 -4.53
CA GLU A 206 12.78 -18.90 -5.02
C GLU A 206 12.37 -19.69 -6.29
N PHE A 207 11.08 -20.00 -6.41
CA PHE A 207 10.52 -20.64 -7.60
C PHE A 207 10.42 -19.64 -8.77
N VAL A 208 11.29 -19.82 -9.76
CA VAL A 208 11.28 -19.00 -10.99
C VAL A 208 10.84 -19.86 -12.18
N ALA A 209 9.59 -19.73 -12.61
CA ALA A 209 9.04 -20.54 -13.70
C ALA A 209 9.80 -20.45 -15.04
N SER A 210 10.47 -19.32 -15.31
CA SER A 210 11.28 -19.13 -16.51
C SER A 210 12.68 -19.75 -16.41
N HIS A 211 13.17 -19.97 -15.18
CA HIS A 211 14.49 -20.50 -14.86
C HIS A 211 14.39 -21.44 -13.64
N PRO A 212 13.71 -22.59 -13.78
CA PRO A 212 13.50 -23.52 -12.65
C PRO A 212 14.85 -23.98 -12.10
N ARG A 213 14.92 -24.10 -10.77
CA ARG A 213 16.12 -24.54 -10.05
C ARG A 213 15.85 -25.90 -9.40
N GLY A 214 16.90 -26.57 -8.94
CA GLY A 214 16.74 -27.88 -8.28
C GLY A 214 16.00 -28.91 -9.15
N ASP A 215 14.91 -29.45 -8.63
CA ASP A 215 13.99 -30.35 -9.33
C ASP A 215 12.62 -29.72 -9.67
N ASP A 216 12.53 -28.38 -9.59
CA ASP A 216 11.37 -27.60 -10.00
C ASP A 216 10.91 -27.95 -11.42
N ARG A 217 9.59 -28.02 -11.58
CA ARG A 217 8.91 -28.32 -12.84
C ARG A 217 7.71 -27.40 -13.05
N PRO A 218 7.89 -26.24 -13.70
CA PRO A 218 6.79 -25.33 -13.99
C PRO A 218 5.74 -25.98 -14.91
N TYR A 219 4.49 -25.54 -14.78
CA TYR A 219 3.44 -25.86 -15.73
C TYR A 219 3.73 -25.17 -17.06
N LEU A 220 3.93 -25.94 -18.14
CA LEU A 220 4.17 -25.40 -19.48
C LEU A 220 2.86 -25.16 -20.24
N SER A 221 1.82 -25.90 -19.85
CA SER A 221 0.45 -25.73 -20.32
C SER A 221 -0.50 -25.83 -19.13
N PRO A 222 -1.62 -25.10 -19.11
CA PRO A 222 -2.64 -25.29 -18.09
C PRO A 222 -3.13 -26.75 -18.02
N GLU A 223 -3.09 -27.48 -19.14
CA GLU A 223 -3.51 -28.88 -19.22
C GLU A 223 -2.62 -29.85 -18.43
N ASP A 224 -1.39 -29.45 -18.08
CA ASP A 224 -0.45 -30.23 -17.28
C ASP A 224 -0.96 -30.44 -15.86
N ALA A 225 -1.89 -29.59 -15.38
CA ALA A 225 -2.58 -29.78 -14.10
C ALA A 225 -3.31 -31.14 -13.99
N LYS A 226 -3.66 -31.79 -15.12
CA LYS A 226 -4.24 -33.14 -15.11
C LYS A 226 -3.29 -34.21 -14.58
N LEU A 227 -1.98 -33.95 -14.67
CA LEU A 227 -0.93 -34.87 -14.21
C LEU A 227 -0.74 -34.83 -12.70
N VAL A 228 -1.28 -33.80 -12.04
CA VAL A 228 -1.25 -33.67 -10.59
C VAL A 228 -2.12 -34.76 -9.96
N PRO A 229 -1.58 -35.52 -8.98
CA PRO A 229 -2.36 -36.49 -8.23
C PRO A 229 -3.63 -35.86 -7.64
N GLY A 230 -4.79 -36.50 -7.85
CA GLY A 230 -6.07 -36.04 -7.31
C GLY A 230 -6.88 -35.12 -8.24
N ILE A 231 -6.29 -34.52 -9.28
CA ILE A 231 -7.03 -33.67 -10.24
C ILE A 231 -7.71 -34.52 -11.31
N GLY A 232 -6.92 -35.16 -12.18
CA GLY A 232 -7.44 -35.94 -13.30
C GLY A 232 -8.32 -35.15 -14.30
N PRO A 233 -8.90 -35.82 -15.33
CA PRO A 233 -9.58 -35.12 -16.42
C PRO A 233 -10.91 -34.44 -16.03
N SER A 234 -11.68 -35.04 -15.12
CA SER A 234 -13.02 -34.55 -14.75
C SER A 234 -12.96 -33.27 -13.92
N LEU A 235 -12.03 -33.19 -12.97
CA LEU A 235 -11.86 -32.03 -12.10
C LEU A 235 -11.19 -30.89 -12.87
N TRP A 236 -10.19 -31.20 -13.71
CA TRP A 236 -9.61 -30.25 -14.65
C TRP A 236 -10.67 -29.61 -15.56
N GLN A 237 -11.62 -30.40 -16.07
CA GLN A 237 -12.65 -29.88 -16.97
C GLN A 237 -13.48 -28.74 -16.34
N LYS A 238 -13.65 -28.75 -15.01
CA LYS A 238 -14.32 -27.68 -14.26
C LYS A 238 -13.46 -26.41 -14.11
N ALA A 239 -12.14 -26.56 -14.02
CA ALA A 239 -11.21 -25.45 -13.79
C ALA A 239 -10.49 -24.92 -15.03
N ARG A 240 -10.57 -25.62 -16.17
CA ARG A 240 -9.85 -25.26 -17.41
C ARG A 240 -10.08 -23.82 -17.91
N ARG A 241 -11.15 -23.17 -17.43
CA ARG A 241 -11.54 -21.79 -17.77
C ARG A 241 -11.12 -20.77 -16.72
N LEU A 242 -10.67 -21.24 -15.57
CA LEU A 242 -10.32 -20.47 -14.40
C LEU A 242 -8.81 -20.47 -14.14
N ALA A 243 -8.04 -21.32 -14.83
CA ALA A 243 -6.60 -21.49 -14.65
C ALA A 243 -5.81 -21.14 -15.92
N THR A 244 -4.63 -20.54 -15.73
CA THR A 244 -3.65 -20.23 -16.78
C THR A 244 -2.21 -20.48 -16.29
N VAL A 245 -1.24 -20.35 -17.19
CA VAL A 245 0.20 -20.32 -16.87
C VAL A 245 0.89 -19.09 -17.48
N TRP A 246 0.13 -18.17 -18.10
CA TRP A 246 0.67 -17.14 -19.00
C TRP A 246 0.41 -15.69 -18.57
N SER A 247 -0.28 -15.45 -17.45
CA SER A 247 -0.64 -14.10 -17.03
C SER A 247 0.51 -13.38 -16.31
N TYR A 248 0.68 -12.09 -16.63
CA TYR A 248 1.62 -11.19 -15.98
C TYR A 248 1.14 -9.74 -16.06
N ASP A 249 1.70 -8.88 -15.23
CA ASP A 249 1.46 -7.43 -15.15
C ASP A 249 2.78 -6.68 -15.29
N LEU A 250 2.77 -5.54 -15.98
CA LEU A 250 3.97 -4.74 -16.26
C LEU A 250 4.36 -3.79 -15.13
N ASN A 251 3.72 -3.86 -13.95
CA ASN A 251 3.90 -2.90 -12.86
C ASN A 251 3.72 -1.45 -13.32
N ALA A 252 2.72 -1.22 -14.19
CA ALA A 252 2.45 0.08 -14.77
C ALA A 252 1.10 0.63 -14.30
N ASP A 253 1.02 1.95 -14.16
CA ASP A 253 -0.22 2.65 -13.87
C ASP A 253 -1.19 2.59 -15.07
N ARG A 254 -2.41 3.10 -14.88
CA ARG A 254 -3.43 3.16 -15.95
C ARG A 254 -2.98 3.91 -17.21
N HIS A 255 -1.97 4.78 -17.10
CA HIS A 255 -1.40 5.56 -18.19
C HIS A 255 -0.14 4.91 -18.80
N ARG A 256 0.18 3.67 -18.42
CA ARG A 256 1.37 2.91 -18.86
C ARG A 256 2.69 3.49 -18.38
N ARG A 257 2.69 4.28 -17.31
CA ARG A 257 3.92 4.70 -16.65
C ARG A 257 4.31 3.65 -15.63
N GLN A 258 5.58 3.29 -15.57
CA GLN A 258 6.09 2.37 -14.56
C GLN A 258 5.77 2.91 -13.16
N ARG A 259 5.24 2.06 -12.29
CA ARG A 259 4.99 2.38 -10.89
C ARG A 259 6.31 2.52 -10.14
N LEU A 260 6.30 3.40 -9.15
CA LEU A 260 7.46 3.61 -8.29
C LEU A 260 7.41 2.60 -7.14
N SER A 261 8.53 1.89 -6.90
CA SER A 261 8.65 0.99 -5.75
C SER A 261 8.66 1.81 -4.47
N VAL A 262 7.68 1.60 -3.61
CA VAL A 262 7.57 2.33 -2.34
C VAL A 262 8.59 1.89 -1.31
N ASN A 263 9.23 0.73 -1.48
CA ASN A 263 10.28 0.26 -0.57
C ASN A 263 11.68 0.71 -1.02
N ALA A 264 11.89 0.93 -2.32
CA ALA A 264 13.20 1.35 -2.86
C ALA A 264 13.31 2.84 -3.22
N ALA A 265 12.19 3.58 -3.35
CA ALA A 265 12.21 4.97 -3.79
C ALA A 265 12.92 5.92 -2.82
N THR A 266 13.62 6.93 -3.34
CA THR A 266 14.18 8.02 -2.51
C THR A 266 13.08 8.98 -2.04
N VAL A 267 13.39 9.81 -1.03
CA VAL A 267 12.46 10.85 -0.56
C VAL A 267 12.15 11.86 -1.69
N GLU A 268 13.10 12.17 -2.56
CA GLU A 268 12.90 13.04 -3.72
C GLU A 268 11.96 12.44 -4.75
N ASP A 269 12.08 11.14 -5.03
CA ASP A 269 11.20 10.43 -5.97
C ASP A 269 9.75 10.44 -5.47
N LEU A 270 9.56 10.13 -4.19
CA LEU A 270 8.26 10.14 -3.52
C LEU A 270 7.66 11.54 -3.50
N ARG A 271 8.46 12.56 -3.20
CA ARG A 271 8.03 13.97 -3.21
C ARG A 271 7.59 14.40 -4.61
N ALA A 272 8.33 14.04 -5.65
CA ALA A 272 7.98 14.34 -7.03
C ALA A 272 6.70 13.63 -7.48
N LEU A 273 6.51 12.37 -7.04
CA LEU A 273 5.29 11.62 -7.27
C LEU A 273 4.09 12.28 -6.60
N CYS A 274 4.22 12.69 -5.33
CA CYS A 274 3.16 13.40 -4.60
C CYS A 274 2.83 14.75 -5.26
N ALA A 275 3.83 15.57 -5.58
CA ALA A 275 3.61 16.84 -6.27
C ALA A 275 2.84 16.66 -7.60
N SER A 276 3.20 15.64 -8.38
CA SER A 276 2.50 15.33 -9.64
C SER A 276 1.10 14.70 -9.43
N ALA A 277 0.78 14.20 -8.24
CA ALA A 277 -0.56 13.74 -7.88
C ALA A 277 -1.51 14.90 -7.52
N GLY A 278 -0.96 16.05 -7.11
CA GLY A 278 -1.67 17.30 -6.84
C GLY A 278 -1.51 17.87 -5.43
N TYR A 279 -0.56 17.36 -4.64
CA TYR A 279 -0.27 17.91 -3.30
C TYR A 279 0.49 19.24 -3.37
N SER A 280 0.31 20.09 -2.36
CA SER A 280 1.18 21.26 -2.17
C SER A 280 2.63 20.84 -1.87
N GLU A 281 3.59 21.78 -2.00
CA GLU A 281 5.01 21.49 -1.73
C GLU A 281 5.23 20.91 -0.33
N THR A 282 4.61 21.52 0.70
CA THR A 282 4.74 21.11 2.09
C THR A 282 4.07 19.75 2.36
N GLU A 283 2.87 19.52 1.82
CA GLU A 283 2.18 18.22 1.95
C GLU A 283 2.96 17.09 1.25
N ALA A 284 3.45 17.35 0.03
CA ALA A 284 4.26 16.39 -0.72
C ALA A 284 5.55 16.04 0.02
N ALA A 285 6.21 17.04 0.61
CA ALA A 285 7.40 16.82 1.44
C ALA A 285 7.08 16.02 2.70
N ARG A 286 5.97 16.34 3.38
CA ARG A 286 5.56 15.66 4.62
C ARG A 286 5.23 14.20 4.38
N ILE A 287 4.41 13.91 3.36
CA ILE A 287 4.04 12.54 3.00
C ILE A 287 5.28 11.74 2.59
N ALA A 288 6.15 12.32 1.76
CA ALA A 288 7.37 11.65 1.34
C ALA A 288 8.31 11.32 2.51
N ALA A 289 8.57 12.29 3.39
CA ALA A 289 9.41 12.09 4.57
C ALA A 289 8.79 11.06 5.52
N SER A 290 7.49 11.16 5.80
CA SER A 290 6.78 10.24 6.69
C SER A 290 6.71 8.83 6.12
N LEU A 291 6.69 8.67 4.79
CA LEU A 291 6.73 7.35 4.14
C LEU A 291 8.10 6.68 4.22
N VAL A 292 9.19 7.48 4.21
CA VAL A 292 10.55 6.96 4.40
C VAL A 292 10.71 6.50 5.85
N ASP A 293 10.37 7.34 6.81
CA ASP A 293 10.43 7.02 8.25
C ASP A 293 9.48 5.86 8.62
N PHE A 294 8.35 5.74 7.91
CA PHE A 294 7.44 4.61 8.15
C PHE A 294 8.12 3.26 7.89
N ARG A 295 9.06 3.19 6.93
CA ARG A 295 9.64 1.93 6.42
C ARG A 295 11.08 1.66 6.86
N ASP A 296 11.85 2.67 7.25
CA ASP A 296 13.23 2.47 7.70
C ASP A 296 13.33 2.32 9.23
N ALA A 297 14.46 1.78 9.69
CA ALA A 297 14.61 1.34 11.08
C ALA A 297 15.58 2.21 11.89
N ASP A 298 15.99 3.37 11.37
CA ASP A 298 17.05 4.17 11.97
C ASP A 298 16.58 5.00 13.19
N ASN A 299 15.26 5.14 13.36
CA ASN A 299 14.63 5.97 14.40
C ASN A 299 15.07 7.45 14.34
N VAL A 300 15.41 7.96 13.16
CA VAL A 300 15.78 9.35 12.90
C VAL A 300 14.83 9.97 11.87
N PRO A 301 14.07 11.02 12.23
CA PRO A 301 13.15 11.65 11.29
C PRO A 301 13.84 12.15 10.01
N THR A 302 13.32 11.77 8.85
CA THR A 302 13.74 12.31 7.56
C THR A 302 13.40 13.79 7.46
N VAL A 303 14.36 14.62 7.06
CA VAL A 303 14.20 16.07 6.95
C VAL A 303 14.23 16.52 5.50
N VAL A 304 13.20 17.23 5.07
CA VAL A 304 13.07 17.80 3.72
C VAL A 304 13.00 19.33 3.81
N GLU A 305 13.90 19.99 3.08
CA GLU A 305 13.89 21.45 2.92
C GLU A 305 12.83 21.88 1.90
N THR A 306 11.99 22.86 2.26
CA THR A 306 10.98 23.46 1.39
C THR A 306 11.09 24.98 1.39
N THR A 307 10.36 25.65 0.48
CA THR A 307 10.27 27.13 0.50
C THR A 307 9.69 27.70 1.80
N SER A 308 8.93 26.90 2.56
CA SER A 308 8.29 27.30 3.82
C SER A 308 9.09 26.91 5.07
N GLY A 309 10.24 26.26 4.90
CA GLY A 309 11.09 25.75 5.99
C GLY A 309 11.27 24.23 5.95
N ARG A 310 11.76 23.69 7.06
CA ARG A 310 12.00 22.25 7.21
C ARG A 310 10.72 21.48 7.51
N VAL A 311 10.57 20.36 6.83
CA VAL A 311 9.49 19.40 7.03
C VAL A 311 10.13 18.10 7.50
N PHE A 312 9.59 17.52 8.57
CA PHE A 312 10.08 16.29 9.18
C PHE A 312 9.11 15.15 8.86
N GLY A 313 9.62 13.94 8.67
CA GLY A 313 8.77 12.75 8.70
C GLY A 313 8.35 12.40 10.12
N ILE A 314 7.66 11.26 10.27
CA ILE A 314 7.14 10.77 11.54
C ILE A 314 7.83 9.45 11.85
N GLU A 315 8.60 9.47 12.92
CA GLU A 315 9.42 8.35 13.38
C GLU A 315 9.07 8.01 14.82
N ARG A 316 9.44 6.81 15.29
CA ARG A 316 9.26 6.30 16.66
C ARG A 316 10.08 7.07 17.70
N THR A 317 9.74 8.34 17.87
CA THR A 317 10.43 9.33 18.70
C THR A 317 9.41 10.11 19.54
N PRO A 318 9.80 10.72 20.66
CA PRO A 318 8.90 11.53 21.46
C PRO A 318 8.73 12.92 20.85
N PHE A 319 7.58 13.53 21.11
CA PHE A 319 7.23 14.86 20.59
C PHE A 319 7.14 15.88 21.71
N PHE A 320 7.43 17.15 21.41
CA PHE A 320 6.99 18.23 22.29
C PHE A 320 5.46 18.23 22.37
N ASN A 321 4.92 18.27 23.58
CA ASN A 321 3.48 18.12 23.81
C ASN A 321 2.83 19.30 24.53
N GLU A 322 3.49 19.80 25.57
CA GLU A 322 3.01 20.91 26.40
C GLU A 322 4.18 21.77 26.89
N ILE A 323 4.00 23.09 26.90
CA ILE A 323 4.98 24.05 27.39
C ILE A 323 4.26 25.12 28.23
N GLU A 324 4.80 25.44 29.41
CA GLU A 324 4.37 26.56 30.26
C GLU A 324 5.51 27.58 30.36
N GLY A 325 5.41 28.68 29.62
CA GLY A 325 6.45 29.72 29.54
C GLY A 325 6.08 31.06 30.18
N ASN A 326 4.85 31.24 30.65
CA ASN A 326 4.42 32.50 31.28
C ASN A 326 3.72 32.23 32.61
N LEU A 327 4.40 32.58 33.70
CA LEU A 327 3.88 32.38 35.04
C LEU A 327 3.19 33.65 35.58
N PRO A 328 2.16 33.49 36.43
CA PRO A 328 1.58 34.60 37.16
C PRO A 328 2.55 35.13 38.21
N PHE A 329 2.42 36.43 38.51
CA PHE A 329 3.24 37.10 39.51
C PHE A 329 2.46 37.44 40.77
N ARG A 330 3.14 37.35 41.91
CA ARG A 330 2.66 37.87 43.18
C ARG A 330 3.53 39.03 43.63
N ILE A 331 2.87 40.12 44.03
CA ILE A 331 3.52 41.29 44.63
C ILE A 331 3.67 41.08 46.13
N ILE A 332 4.87 41.32 46.65
CA ILE A 332 5.28 41.17 48.04
C ILE A 332 5.90 42.52 48.50
N PRO A 333 5.20 43.30 49.34
CA PRO A 333 5.76 44.54 49.90
C PRO A 333 6.86 44.23 50.95
N GLU A 334 8.02 44.84 50.81
CA GLU A 334 9.19 44.63 51.70
C GLU A 334 9.73 45.98 52.22
N GLY A 335 8.91 46.67 53.01
CA GLY A 335 9.26 48.00 53.53
C GLY A 335 9.18 49.07 52.44
N GLU A 336 10.30 49.71 52.10
CA GLU A 336 10.40 50.67 50.98
C GLU A 336 10.67 50.00 49.63
N ALA A 337 10.92 48.68 49.62
CA ALA A 337 11.09 47.89 48.41
C ALA A 337 9.81 47.10 48.08
N THR A 338 9.64 46.75 46.80
CA THR A 338 8.57 45.85 46.34
C THR A 338 9.19 44.68 45.59
N THR A 339 8.95 43.46 46.05
CA THR A 339 9.37 42.24 45.36
C THR A 339 8.19 41.68 44.56
N VAL A 340 8.44 41.33 43.30
CA VAL A 340 7.49 40.64 42.43
C VAL A 340 8.04 39.24 42.18
N ALA A 341 7.31 38.20 42.58
CA ALA A 341 7.76 36.82 42.52
C ALA A 341 6.88 35.99 41.61
N GLU A 342 7.49 35.13 40.79
CA GLU A 342 6.75 34.11 40.03
C GLU A 342 5.99 33.17 40.98
N VAL A 343 4.81 32.76 40.54
CA VAL A 343 3.92 31.82 41.23
C VAL A 343 3.79 30.58 40.36
N GLY A 344 4.24 29.43 40.87
CA GLY A 344 4.34 28.20 40.09
C GLY A 344 5.77 27.98 39.61
N GLY A 345 5.94 27.14 38.59
CA GLY A 345 7.21 26.88 37.92
C GLY A 345 6.96 26.52 36.47
N HIS A 346 7.90 26.88 35.60
CA HIS A 346 7.87 26.54 34.18
C HIS A 346 7.97 25.03 33.99
N PHE A 347 7.48 24.52 32.86
CA PHE A 347 7.78 23.16 32.45
C PHE A 347 7.75 22.95 30.94
N ILE A 348 8.40 21.86 30.54
CA ILE A 348 8.37 21.31 29.18
C ILE A 348 7.95 19.86 29.31
N GLU A 349 7.04 19.43 28.45
CA GLU A 349 6.58 18.06 28.40
C GLU A 349 6.89 17.42 27.04
N LEU A 350 7.47 16.23 27.10
CA LEU A 350 7.61 15.31 25.97
C LEU A 350 6.56 14.21 26.09
N PHE A 351 5.98 13.80 24.96
CA PHE A 351 5.01 12.72 24.90
C PHE A 351 5.51 11.57 24.04
N ASN A 352 5.39 10.35 24.56
CA ASN A 352 5.59 9.11 23.83
C ASN A 352 4.22 8.55 23.42
N PRO A 353 3.84 8.61 22.13
CA PRO A 353 2.56 8.06 21.68
C PRO A 353 2.57 6.53 21.49
N TYR A 354 3.74 5.89 21.54
CA TYR A 354 3.92 4.48 21.21
C TYR A 354 3.70 3.56 22.42
N ASP A 355 3.52 2.28 22.15
CA ASP A 355 3.32 1.21 23.14
C ASP A 355 4.63 0.64 23.73
N GLU A 356 5.77 1.13 23.26
CA GLU A 356 7.10 0.80 23.75
C GLU A 356 7.73 1.99 24.50
N PRO A 357 8.60 1.74 25.50
CA PRO A 357 9.34 2.80 26.17
C PRO A 357 10.39 3.42 25.25
N ILE A 358 10.61 4.74 25.36
CA ILE A 358 11.66 5.46 24.63
C ILE A 358 12.75 5.93 25.58
N ASP A 359 14.00 5.53 25.33
CA ASP A 359 15.17 6.07 26.03
C ASP A 359 15.56 7.44 25.47
N ILE A 360 15.45 8.44 26.34
CA ILE A 360 15.77 9.84 26.04
C ILE A 360 17.01 10.31 26.81
N GLY A 361 17.77 9.39 27.41
CA GLY A 361 18.98 9.69 28.14
C GLY A 361 20.03 10.39 27.27
N GLY A 362 20.49 11.57 27.70
CA GLY A 362 21.49 12.34 26.95
C GLY A 362 20.94 13.13 25.76
N TRP A 363 19.63 13.08 25.49
CA TRP A 363 18.97 13.92 24.50
C TRP A 363 19.05 15.40 24.90
N ARG A 364 18.82 16.28 23.93
CA ARG A 364 19.11 17.71 24.04
C ARG A 364 17.92 18.55 23.61
N ILE A 365 17.55 19.51 24.44
CA ILE A 365 16.58 20.55 24.12
C ILE A 365 17.32 21.89 24.02
N SER A 366 17.21 22.53 22.86
CA SER A 366 17.82 23.85 22.58
C SER A 366 16.79 24.83 22.05
N GLY A 367 17.16 26.12 21.95
CA GLY A 367 16.20 27.19 21.64
C GLY A 367 15.61 27.87 22.88
N LEU A 368 16.03 27.45 24.08
CA LEU A 368 15.62 27.99 25.36
C LEU A 368 16.75 28.77 26.04
N LEU A 369 16.38 29.65 26.96
CA LEU A 369 17.32 30.21 27.92
C LEU A 369 17.35 29.27 29.14
N THR A 370 18.43 28.51 29.30
CA THR A 370 18.67 27.76 30.54
C THR A 370 19.89 28.31 31.27
N ILE A 371 19.98 28.08 32.58
CA ILE A 371 21.14 28.48 33.37
C ILE A 371 22.01 27.25 33.58
N PRO A 372 23.30 27.24 33.14
CA PRO A 372 24.19 26.12 33.42
C PRO A 372 24.21 25.80 34.93
N ALA A 373 24.25 24.51 35.29
CA ALA A 373 24.14 24.09 36.70
C ALA A 373 25.17 24.79 37.62
N GLU A 374 26.42 24.97 37.14
CA GLU A 374 27.47 25.69 37.86
C GLU A 374 27.14 27.17 38.06
N SER A 375 26.62 27.83 37.01
CA SER A 375 26.16 29.22 37.07
C SER A 375 24.92 29.38 37.94
N ALA A 376 24.03 28.40 37.95
CA ALA A 376 22.82 28.39 38.76
C ALA A 376 23.17 28.37 40.26
N ALA A 377 24.14 27.55 40.68
CA ALA A 377 24.59 27.52 42.08
C ALA A 377 25.13 28.89 42.54
N ASN A 378 25.94 29.55 41.71
CA ASN A 378 26.48 30.88 41.99
C ASN A 378 25.38 31.95 42.05
N LEU A 379 24.44 31.93 41.09
CA LEU A 379 23.30 32.84 41.05
C LEU A 379 22.38 32.66 42.25
N ILE A 380 22.08 31.42 42.63
CA ILE A 380 21.27 31.09 43.82
C ILE A 380 21.96 31.60 45.09
N SER A 381 23.27 31.38 45.23
CA SER A 381 24.03 31.84 46.39
C SER A 381 24.05 33.36 46.50
N ALA A 382 24.32 34.06 45.39
CA ALA A 382 24.30 35.52 45.34
C ALA A 382 22.89 36.08 45.62
N SER A 383 21.85 35.44 45.08
CA SER A 383 20.44 35.80 45.28
C SER A 383 20.02 35.62 46.75
N ALA A 384 20.44 34.53 47.39
CA ALA A 384 20.17 34.28 48.80
C ALA A 384 20.83 35.32 49.71
N ALA A 385 22.07 35.74 49.39
CA ALA A 385 22.76 36.81 50.13
C ALA A 385 22.04 38.15 49.99
N PHE A 386 21.65 38.53 48.77
CA PHE A 386 20.89 39.75 48.50
C PHE A 386 19.54 39.77 49.25
N LEU A 387 18.74 38.70 49.14
CA LEU A 387 17.45 38.60 49.80
C LEU A 387 17.58 38.61 51.33
N LYS A 388 18.68 38.05 51.88
CA LYS A 388 18.98 38.12 53.31
C LYS A 388 19.30 39.56 53.75
N ASP A 389 20.13 40.28 53.01
CA ASP A 389 20.47 41.69 53.31
C ASP A 389 19.21 42.57 53.22
N LEU A 390 18.33 42.33 52.22
CA LEU A 390 17.04 42.99 52.08
C LEU A 390 16.13 42.76 53.30
N ALA A 391 16.09 41.53 53.81
CA ALA A 391 15.31 41.17 54.99
C ALA A 391 15.88 41.74 56.31
N ASP A 392 17.21 41.89 56.44
CA ASP A 392 17.87 42.34 57.68
C ASP A 392 17.67 43.83 57.99
N ARG A 393 17.26 44.67 57.01
CA ARG A 393 16.94 46.12 57.18
C ARG A 393 18.01 47.00 57.86
N LYS A 394 19.17 46.44 58.23
CA LYS A 394 20.28 47.11 58.94
C LYS A 394 21.46 47.46 58.01
N LYS A 395 21.43 46.98 56.77
CA LYS A 395 22.47 47.16 55.75
C LYS A 395 21.79 47.39 54.40
N GLU A 396 22.36 48.24 53.55
CA GLU A 396 21.91 48.35 52.16
C GLU A 396 22.17 47.04 51.40
N PRO A 397 21.18 46.52 50.64
CA PRO A 397 21.32 45.27 49.93
C PRO A 397 22.26 45.42 48.71
N ASP A 398 23.26 44.54 48.59
CA ASP A 398 24.24 44.55 47.51
C ASP A 398 23.87 43.55 46.40
N ALA A 399 23.61 44.05 45.18
CA ALA A 399 23.26 43.27 44.01
C ALA A 399 24.44 43.02 43.04
N SER A 400 25.66 43.45 43.39
CA SER A 400 26.82 43.39 42.49
C SER A 400 27.18 41.96 42.09
N ALA A 401 27.12 41.01 43.05
CA ALA A 401 27.40 39.60 42.79
C ALA A 401 26.38 38.96 41.84
N ILE A 402 25.10 39.34 41.93
CA ILE A 402 24.06 38.87 41.01
C ILE A 402 24.31 39.45 39.62
N THR A 403 24.62 40.75 39.53
CA THR A 403 24.89 41.43 38.25
C THR A 403 26.09 40.82 37.52
N GLU A 404 27.18 40.48 38.22
CA GLU A 404 28.33 39.80 37.62
C GLU A 404 27.99 38.36 37.19
N ALA A 405 27.26 37.61 38.02
CA ALA A 405 26.86 36.25 37.65
C ALA A 405 25.94 36.24 36.42
N LEU A 406 25.05 37.23 36.29
CA LEU A 406 24.16 37.40 35.14
C LEU A 406 24.90 37.67 33.82
N LYS A 407 26.07 38.30 33.84
CA LYS A 407 26.89 38.51 32.63
C LYS A 407 27.44 37.21 32.04
N THR A 408 27.41 36.11 32.80
CA THR A 408 27.86 34.78 32.37
C THR A 408 26.75 33.94 31.73
N LEU A 409 25.51 34.45 31.69
CA LEU A 409 24.40 33.76 31.03
C LEU A 409 24.63 33.68 29.52
N SER A 410 24.41 32.51 28.96
CA SER A 410 24.41 32.24 27.52
C SER A 410 23.23 31.33 27.17
N PRO A 411 22.70 31.39 25.93
CA PRO A 411 21.76 30.39 25.46
C PRO A 411 22.42 29.02 25.61
N THR A 412 21.76 28.10 26.29
CA THR A 412 22.34 26.80 26.62
C THR A 412 21.39 25.70 26.21
N THR A 413 21.96 24.51 26.10
CA THR A 413 21.24 23.30 25.74
C THR A 413 21.01 22.50 27.00
N LEU A 414 19.75 22.16 27.26
CA LEU A 414 19.38 21.26 28.34
C LEU A 414 19.66 19.82 27.89
N VAL A 415 20.47 19.10 28.66
CA VAL A 415 20.81 17.70 28.41
C VAL A 415 20.02 16.84 29.39
N LEU A 416 19.20 15.92 28.88
CA LEU A 416 18.38 15.02 29.67
C LEU A 416 19.27 14.02 30.44
N PRO A 417 18.93 13.69 31.70
CA PRO A 417 19.78 12.87 32.55
C PRO A 417 19.92 11.44 31.99
N ALA A 418 21.07 10.82 32.25
CA ALA A 418 21.28 9.42 31.87
C ALA A 418 20.22 8.50 32.51
N GLY A 419 19.68 7.58 31.71
CA GLY A 419 18.60 6.67 32.14
C GLY A 419 17.20 7.30 32.19
N ALA A 420 17.02 8.51 31.63
CA ALA A 420 15.69 9.06 31.40
C ALA A 420 14.95 8.24 30.34
N VAL A 421 13.81 7.67 30.69
CA VAL A 421 12.98 6.84 29.82
C VAL A 421 11.54 7.34 29.90
N ILE A 422 10.89 7.50 28.75
CA ILE A 422 9.45 7.78 28.69
C ILE A 422 8.72 6.43 28.58
N PRO A 423 7.86 6.06 29.54
CA PRO A 423 7.07 4.84 29.43
C PRO A 423 6.12 4.85 28.22
N PRO A 424 5.57 3.68 27.82
CA PRO A 424 4.54 3.59 26.80
C PRO A 424 3.36 4.54 27.04
N ARG A 425 2.91 5.24 26.00
CA ARG A 425 1.72 6.13 26.01
C ARG A 425 1.74 7.10 27.19
N SER A 426 2.91 7.65 27.50
CA SER A 426 3.18 8.43 28.70
C SER A 426 3.97 9.71 28.41
N HIS A 427 4.19 10.50 29.45
CA HIS A 427 4.80 11.81 29.36
C HIS A 427 6.12 11.82 30.13
N TYR A 428 7.04 12.68 29.72
CA TYR A 428 8.22 13.04 30.49
C TYR A 428 8.25 14.54 30.69
N THR A 429 8.19 14.93 31.95
CA THR A 429 8.01 16.33 32.36
C THR A 429 9.27 16.88 33.00
N ILE A 430 9.69 18.04 32.48
CA ILE A 430 10.87 18.75 32.92
C ILE A 430 10.39 20.02 33.60
N GLY A 431 10.37 20.02 34.92
CA GLY A 431 9.98 21.15 35.75
C GLY A 431 11.13 22.11 36.04
N ASP A 432 10.78 23.26 36.59
CA ASP A 432 11.73 24.28 37.00
C ASP A 432 12.27 24.05 38.41
N SER A 433 13.59 24.24 38.55
CA SER A 433 14.32 24.18 39.82
C SER A 433 14.61 25.56 40.41
N ILE A 434 14.29 26.63 39.67
CA ILE A 434 14.46 28.02 40.10
C ILE A 434 13.20 28.83 39.80
N LYS A 435 12.97 29.88 40.57
CA LYS A 435 12.02 30.95 40.22
C LYS A 435 12.72 32.28 40.24
N VAL A 436 12.24 33.19 39.40
CA VAL A 436 12.68 34.56 39.36
C VAL A 436 11.83 35.42 40.29
N THR A 437 12.51 36.24 41.07
CA THR A 437 11.91 37.33 41.85
C THR A 437 12.58 38.63 41.47
N ILE A 438 11.82 39.68 41.15
CA ILE A 438 12.36 41.01 40.88
C ILE A 438 12.09 41.90 42.07
N THR A 439 13.14 42.45 42.66
CA THR A 439 13.02 43.46 43.72
C THR A 439 13.22 44.86 43.14
N PHE A 440 12.22 45.71 43.34
CA PHE A 440 12.25 47.14 43.08
C PHE A 440 12.68 47.88 44.34
N LEU A 441 13.91 48.41 44.34
CA LEU A 441 14.43 49.25 45.41
C LEU A 441 13.91 50.69 45.25
N ALA A 442 13.81 51.44 46.36
CA ALA A 442 13.35 52.84 46.34
C ALA A 442 14.23 53.75 45.44
N GLN A 443 15.50 53.41 45.28
CA GLN A 443 16.46 54.05 44.39
C GLN A 443 17.32 52.95 43.73
N GLY A 444 17.41 52.92 42.39
CA GLY A 444 18.24 51.97 41.65
C GLY A 444 17.50 51.19 40.57
N ALA A 445 18.24 50.34 39.85
CA ALA A 445 17.68 49.43 38.86
C ALA A 445 17.00 48.23 39.55
N PRO A 446 15.95 47.64 38.96
CA PRO A 446 15.34 46.41 39.46
C PRO A 446 16.37 45.27 39.51
N VAL A 447 16.36 44.50 40.59
CA VAL A 447 17.32 43.41 40.82
C VAL A 447 16.59 42.06 40.66
N PRO A 448 16.92 41.25 39.64
CA PRO A 448 16.40 39.90 39.54
C PRO A 448 17.19 38.96 40.47
N ALA A 449 16.50 38.25 41.34
CA ALA A 449 17.05 37.23 42.23
C ALA A 449 16.43 35.87 41.89
N PHE A 450 17.25 34.82 41.97
CA PHE A 450 16.90 33.45 41.62
C PHE A 450 16.77 32.62 42.90
N VAL A 451 15.58 32.09 43.14
CA VAL A 451 15.27 31.33 44.35
C VAL A 451 15.07 29.86 43.99
N PRO A 452 15.69 28.92 44.71
CA PRO A 452 15.45 27.49 44.48
C PRO A 452 13.97 27.15 44.65
N MET A 453 13.47 26.30 43.76
CA MET A 453 12.13 25.75 43.83
C MET A 453 12.08 24.34 43.24
N ARG A 454 10.90 23.73 43.26
CA ARG A 454 10.56 22.55 42.46
C ARG A 454 9.11 22.71 42.03
N GLY A 455 8.90 23.12 40.78
CA GLY A 455 7.56 23.34 40.26
C GLY A 455 7.49 23.14 38.75
N PRO A 456 6.36 22.68 38.22
CA PRO A 456 5.21 22.17 38.96
C PRO A 456 5.54 20.88 39.72
N ALA A 457 4.71 20.53 40.70
CA ALA A 457 4.94 19.31 41.48
C ALA A 457 4.68 18.07 40.64
N GLY A 458 5.42 16.99 40.89
CA GLY A 458 5.22 15.71 40.21
C GLY A 458 6.02 15.55 38.91
N CYS A 459 6.86 16.52 38.53
CA CYS A 459 7.73 16.35 37.37
C CYS A 459 8.78 15.25 37.55
N ASP A 460 9.14 14.60 36.44
CA ASP A 460 10.13 13.52 36.37
C ASP A 460 11.54 14.04 36.63
N TRP A 461 11.85 15.23 36.11
CA TRP A 461 13.12 15.91 36.32
C TRP A 461 12.93 17.41 36.55
N TYR A 462 13.88 18.02 37.26
CA TYR A 462 13.90 19.46 37.52
C TYR A 462 15.22 20.05 37.07
N ALA A 463 15.15 21.07 36.23
CA ALA A 463 16.31 21.79 35.72
C ALA A 463 16.13 23.30 35.95
N PRO A 464 17.21 24.11 35.98
CA PRO A 464 17.10 25.56 36.08
C PRO A 464 16.68 26.14 34.72
N ILE A 465 15.39 26.04 34.41
CA ILE A 465 14.82 26.47 33.13
C ILE A 465 14.41 27.93 33.26
N LEU A 466 14.64 28.73 32.23
CA LEU A 466 14.14 30.09 32.17
C LEU A 466 13.40 30.25 30.86
N LEU A 467 12.17 29.74 30.81
CA LEU A 467 11.31 29.82 29.62
C LEU A 467 10.80 31.24 29.43
N ILE A 468 11.68 32.16 29.03
CA ILE A 468 11.24 33.52 28.70
C ILE A 468 10.71 33.53 27.26
N SER A 469 9.39 33.50 27.11
CA SER A 469 8.75 33.78 25.82
C SER A 469 8.73 35.28 25.53
N ALA A 470 9.27 35.69 24.39
CA ALA A 470 9.30 37.09 23.95
C ALA A 470 7.92 37.70 23.66
N ARG A 471 6.83 36.91 23.76
CA ARG A 471 5.54 37.24 23.14
C ARG A 471 4.33 37.21 24.09
N GLY A 472 4.48 36.94 25.38
CA GLY A 472 3.38 36.91 26.36
C GLY A 472 2.48 38.15 26.31
N LEU A 473 1.15 37.95 26.29
CA LEU A 473 0.15 39.03 26.18
C LEU A 473 -0.07 39.79 27.51
N ASP A 474 0.25 39.17 28.65
CA ASP A 474 0.05 39.72 29.99
C ASP A 474 1.38 39.91 30.74
N GLY A 475 1.49 40.99 31.54
CA GLY A 475 2.55 41.26 32.53
C GLY A 475 3.99 41.43 32.01
N PHE A 476 4.35 40.76 30.93
CA PHE A 476 5.69 40.60 30.37
C PHE A 476 6.18 41.83 29.59
N ALA A 477 5.27 42.71 29.18
CA ALA A 477 5.59 44.05 28.68
C ALA A 477 6.36 44.90 29.73
N LEU A 478 6.29 44.53 31.01
CA LEU A 478 7.01 45.14 32.13
C LEU A 478 8.48 44.66 32.19
N TYR A 479 8.74 43.36 31.95
CA TYR A 479 10.09 42.76 31.90
C TYR A 479 10.94 43.32 30.75
N GLN A 480 10.34 43.43 29.55
CA GLN A 480 11.00 43.94 28.34
C GLN A 480 11.50 45.39 28.48
N LYS A 481 10.87 46.17 29.35
CA LYS A 481 11.21 47.60 29.58
C LYS A 481 12.12 47.83 30.79
N LEU A 482 12.12 46.92 31.77
CA LEU A 482 12.77 47.15 33.07
C LEU A 482 14.11 46.45 33.25
N ILE A 483 14.40 45.40 32.46
CA ILE A 483 15.69 44.69 32.52
C ILE A 483 16.26 44.52 31.10
N PRO A 484 17.03 45.50 30.59
CA PRO A 484 17.67 45.46 29.27
C PRO A 484 18.53 44.21 29.01
N LEU A 485 19.02 43.59 30.09
CA LEU A 485 19.84 42.40 30.08
C LEU A 485 19.16 41.19 29.41
N PHE A 486 17.83 41.06 29.48
CA PHE A 486 17.13 39.91 28.87
C PHE A 486 16.83 40.09 27.38
N LEU A 487 16.89 41.32 26.83
CA LEU A 487 16.55 41.59 25.42
C LEU A 487 17.29 40.74 24.37
N PRO A 488 18.62 40.49 24.48
CA PRO A 488 19.32 39.63 23.52
C PRO A 488 18.84 38.18 23.49
N PHE A 489 18.15 37.74 24.55
CA PHE A 489 17.66 36.38 24.74
C PHE A 489 16.19 36.21 24.32
N LEU A 490 15.52 37.30 23.89
CA LEU A 490 14.13 37.33 23.40
C LEU A 490 13.99 37.10 21.89
N ALA A 491 15.01 36.55 21.23
CA ALA A 491 14.95 36.29 19.79
C ALA A 491 13.92 35.17 19.49
N ASP A 492 13.11 35.35 18.45
CA ASP A 492 12.20 34.33 17.93
C ASP A 492 13.02 33.16 17.39
N ARG A 493 13.24 32.15 18.24
CA ARG A 493 14.02 30.95 17.92
C ARG A 493 13.11 29.74 18.05
N PRO A 494 13.28 28.73 17.18
CA PRO A 494 12.56 27.50 17.34
C PRO A 494 13.10 26.72 18.54
N LEU A 495 12.20 25.98 19.17
CA LEU A 495 12.56 24.91 20.09
C LEU A 495 13.01 23.71 19.26
N VAL A 496 14.17 23.14 19.62
CA VAL A 496 14.76 22.00 18.88
C VAL A 496 15.01 20.86 19.86
N LEU A 497 14.41 19.71 19.58
CA LEU A 497 14.71 18.43 20.21
C LEU A 497 15.72 17.69 19.35
N SER A 498 16.78 17.19 19.98
CA SER A 498 17.78 16.35 19.32
C SER A 498 18.16 15.17 20.20
N ASP A 499 18.50 14.05 19.56
CA ASP A 499 18.94 12.85 20.27
C ASP A 499 20.36 13.02 20.86
N ALA A 500 20.86 11.97 21.52
CA ALA A 500 22.21 11.98 22.07
C ALA A 500 23.32 12.11 21.00
N ALA A 501 23.08 11.58 19.79
CA ALA A 501 23.99 11.63 18.65
C ALA A 501 24.01 13.02 17.97
N GLY A 502 23.01 13.86 18.23
CA GLY A 502 22.85 15.19 17.66
C GLY A 502 21.94 15.24 16.42
N ASN A 503 21.22 14.16 16.11
CA ASN A 503 20.19 14.17 15.07
C ASN A 503 19.00 15.01 15.55
N ILE A 504 18.40 15.79 14.65
CA ILE A 504 17.25 16.64 14.99
C ILE A 504 15.99 15.79 14.90
N ILE A 505 15.26 15.71 16.01
CA ILE A 505 14.02 14.94 16.13
C ILE A 505 12.81 15.82 15.84
N GLU A 506 12.78 17.03 16.42
CA GLU A 506 11.69 17.97 16.20
C GLU A 506 12.23 19.40 16.21
N GLU A 507 11.72 20.23 15.30
CA GLU A 507 11.86 21.68 15.34
C GLU A 507 10.48 22.34 15.29
N THR A 508 10.17 23.18 16.29
CA THR A 508 8.86 23.84 16.36
C THR A 508 8.95 25.26 16.92
N TYR A 509 8.07 26.13 16.42
CA TYR A 509 7.83 27.45 17.00
C TYR A 509 6.54 27.39 17.81
N TYR A 510 6.60 27.83 19.07
CA TYR A 510 5.41 27.88 19.93
C TYR A 510 4.92 29.33 20.10
N PRO A 511 3.60 29.57 20.14
CA PRO A 511 3.05 30.91 20.32
C PRO A 511 3.21 31.41 21.76
N ALA A 512 2.88 32.68 21.99
CA ALA A 512 2.77 33.18 23.36
C ALA A 512 1.69 32.45 24.14
N ASP A 513 1.89 32.25 25.43
CA ASP A 513 0.89 31.82 26.41
C ASP A 513 0.48 32.98 27.34
N THR A 514 -0.55 32.76 28.16
CA THR A 514 -1.01 33.70 29.19
C THR A 514 -0.59 33.20 30.57
N SER A 515 -0.64 34.06 31.59
CA SER A 515 -0.20 33.68 32.95
C SER A 515 -1.11 32.67 33.68
N LEU A 516 -2.09 32.09 32.98
CA LEU A 516 -3.07 31.14 33.51
C LEU A 516 -3.21 29.91 32.61
N THR A 517 -2.41 29.81 31.55
CA THR A 517 -2.54 28.79 30.52
C THR A 517 -1.17 28.33 30.07
N SER A 518 -1.06 27.05 29.75
CA SER A 518 0.02 26.51 28.94
C SER A 518 -0.38 26.52 27.47
N ILE A 519 0.58 26.19 26.62
CA ILE A 519 0.38 25.89 25.21
C ILE A 519 0.53 24.39 25.00
N GLN A 520 -0.51 23.78 24.47
CA GLN A 520 -0.70 22.35 24.31
C GLN A 520 -0.91 21.98 22.84
N LYS A 521 -0.40 20.83 22.42
CA LYS A 521 -0.77 20.24 21.12
C LYS A 521 -2.05 19.42 21.25
N ASN A 522 -2.83 19.40 20.17
CA ASN A 522 -3.90 18.43 20.00
C ASN A 522 -3.33 17.10 19.46
N ASP A 523 -2.76 17.11 18.25
CA ASP A 523 -1.97 16.00 17.70
C ASP A 523 -0.47 16.24 17.96
N PRO A 524 0.23 15.32 18.65
CA PRO A 524 1.64 15.47 18.97
C PRO A 524 2.56 15.58 17.73
N ARG A 525 2.16 14.98 16.61
CA ARG A 525 2.93 14.95 15.35
C ARG A 525 2.98 16.29 14.62
N MET A 526 2.11 17.22 15.01
CA MET A 526 2.05 18.53 14.37
C MET A 526 3.18 19.42 14.91
N MET A 527 3.96 20.00 14.00
CA MET A 527 5.15 20.80 14.33
C MET A 527 5.00 22.28 13.94
N ASP A 528 3.96 22.60 13.19
CA ASP A 528 3.69 23.95 12.71
C ASP A 528 3.28 24.89 13.85
N ARG A 529 3.58 26.17 13.68
CA ARG A 529 3.31 27.18 14.72
C ARG A 529 1.84 27.27 15.14
N ASP A 530 0.93 27.06 14.20
CA ASP A 530 -0.51 27.15 14.43
C ASP A 530 -1.10 25.85 15.02
N ALA A 531 -0.26 24.85 15.34
CA ALA A 531 -0.67 23.59 15.94
C ALA A 531 -0.79 23.61 17.48
N TRP A 532 -0.42 24.74 18.10
CA TRP A 532 -0.40 24.94 19.54
C TRP A 532 -1.65 25.70 20.01
N PHE A 533 -2.26 25.25 21.11
CA PHE A 533 -3.49 25.79 21.67
C PHE A 533 -3.30 26.20 23.12
N GLN A 534 -3.87 27.35 23.51
CA GLN A 534 -3.80 27.84 24.89
C GLN A 534 -4.88 27.17 25.76
N MET A 535 -4.46 26.45 26.81
CA MET A 535 -5.37 25.75 27.73
C MET A 535 -4.83 25.77 29.16
N ALA A 536 -5.64 25.34 30.14
CA ALA A 536 -5.15 25.22 31.51
C ALA A 536 -4.07 24.11 31.61
N PRO A 537 -2.99 24.31 32.41
CA PRO A 537 -1.83 23.41 32.40
C PRO A 537 -2.13 21.99 32.88
N THR A 538 -1.52 20.99 32.23
CA THR A 538 -1.73 19.55 32.50
C THR A 538 -0.44 18.75 32.66
N PRO A 539 0.55 19.18 33.47
CA PRO A 539 1.84 18.51 33.55
C PRO A 539 1.70 17.04 33.97
N GLY A 540 2.24 16.15 33.14
CA GLY A 540 2.27 14.70 33.35
C GLY A 540 0.93 14.02 33.02
N ALA A 541 0.01 14.76 32.40
CA ALA A 541 -1.33 14.30 32.09
C ALA A 541 -1.68 14.65 30.64
N ARG A 542 -2.76 14.03 30.16
CA ARG A 542 -3.26 14.27 28.81
C ARG A 542 -3.73 15.72 28.65
N ASN A 543 -3.28 16.36 27.58
CA ASN A 543 -3.70 17.71 27.20
C ASN A 543 -5.23 17.88 27.18
N LEU A 544 -5.71 19.05 27.58
CA LEU A 544 -7.12 19.41 27.48
C LEU A 544 -7.58 19.61 26.03
N THR A 545 -6.65 19.88 25.12
CA THR A 545 -6.89 19.95 23.67
C THR A 545 -6.89 18.59 22.97
N PHE A 546 -6.60 17.50 23.67
CA PHE A 546 -6.47 16.17 23.07
C PHE A 546 -7.82 15.67 22.53
N ALA A 547 -7.95 15.73 21.21
CA ALA A 547 -9.16 15.44 20.46
C ALA A 547 -8.82 14.60 19.20
N PRO A 548 -8.54 13.29 19.35
CA PRO A 548 -8.11 12.43 18.26
C PRO A 548 -9.15 12.25 17.14
N TRP A 549 -10.43 12.48 17.44
CA TRP A 549 -11.51 12.48 16.45
C TRP A 549 -11.51 13.70 15.52
N ALA A 550 -10.65 14.70 15.75
CA ALA A 550 -10.64 15.94 14.98
C ALA A 550 -10.33 15.72 13.48
N GLY A 551 -9.55 14.70 13.15
CA GLY A 551 -9.22 14.35 11.76
C GLY A 551 -10.21 13.38 11.10
N GLY A 552 -11.12 12.78 11.88
CA GLY A 552 -12.18 11.91 11.39
C GLY A 552 -11.82 10.43 11.23
N GLU A 553 -10.59 10.02 11.55
CA GLU A 553 -10.15 8.61 11.52
C GLU A 553 -10.80 7.76 12.61
N VAL A 554 -10.94 8.34 13.80
CA VAL A 554 -11.56 7.67 14.95
C VAL A 554 -12.83 8.38 15.38
N SER A 555 -13.79 7.61 15.87
CA SER A 555 -15.06 8.17 16.34
C SER A 555 -14.87 8.93 17.65
N PRO A 556 -15.69 9.96 17.95
CA PRO A 556 -15.69 10.59 19.27
C PRO A 556 -16.03 9.65 20.44
N LEU A 557 -16.72 8.52 20.17
CA LEU A 557 -17.14 7.56 21.20
C LEU A 557 -16.01 6.60 21.59
N SER A 558 -15.20 6.15 20.62
CA SER A 558 -14.12 5.18 20.82
C SER A 558 -12.71 5.78 20.76
N GLY A 559 -12.57 7.02 20.26
CA GLY A 559 -11.27 7.60 19.91
C GLY A 559 -10.27 7.71 21.05
N LEU A 560 -10.70 7.80 22.32
CA LEU A 560 -9.75 7.80 23.45
C LEU A 560 -9.07 6.45 23.68
N LEU A 561 -9.65 5.35 23.18
CA LEU A 561 -9.11 4.00 23.24
C LEU A 561 -8.35 3.63 21.96
N THR A 562 -8.85 4.09 20.80
CA THR A 562 -8.34 3.68 19.48
C THR A 562 -7.41 4.67 18.80
N TRP A 563 -7.19 5.87 19.36
CA TRP A 563 -6.21 6.83 18.81
C TRP A 563 -4.80 6.28 18.58
N PRO A 564 -4.29 5.27 19.29
CA PRO A 564 -2.96 4.75 18.99
C PRO A 564 -2.86 4.19 17.57
N SER A 565 -3.96 3.69 16.98
CA SER A 565 -4.02 3.26 15.57
C SER A 565 -3.70 4.39 14.58
N CYS A 566 -3.91 5.65 14.98
CA CYS A 566 -3.59 6.82 14.16
C CYS A 566 -2.09 7.12 14.12
N VAL A 567 -1.28 6.60 15.06
CA VAL A 567 0.14 6.93 15.22
C VAL A 567 0.97 5.66 15.14
N THR A 568 1.26 5.25 13.91
CA THR A 568 1.93 3.98 13.62
C THR A 568 3.19 4.23 12.79
N VAL A 569 4.30 3.61 13.18
CA VAL A 569 5.55 3.55 12.40
C VAL A 569 5.97 2.09 12.34
N LYS A 570 6.08 1.54 11.12
CA LYS A 570 6.33 0.11 10.91
C LYS A 570 7.79 -0.23 11.17
N ASN A 571 8.71 0.68 10.84
CA ASN A 571 10.16 0.47 10.86
C ASN A 571 10.60 -0.78 10.09
N ALA A 572 9.88 -1.08 9.01
CA ALA A 572 10.14 -2.20 8.11
C ALA A 572 9.47 -1.96 6.76
N PRO A 573 9.88 -2.64 5.67
CA PRO A 573 9.29 -2.50 4.35
C PRO A 573 7.76 -2.66 4.34
N LEU A 574 7.09 -1.95 3.43
CA LEU A 574 5.65 -2.12 3.26
C LEU A 574 5.37 -3.48 2.61
N ALA A 575 4.51 -4.27 3.25
CA ALA A 575 4.05 -5.55 2.71
C ALA A 575 3.02 -5.31 1.60
N THR A 576 2.16 -4.31 1.81
CA THR A 576 1.07 -3.96 0.89
C THR A 576 0.85 -2.46 0.74
N LEU A 577 0.38 -2.04 -0.44
CA LEU A 577 -0.04 -0.66 -0.67
C LEU A 577 -1.18 -0.21 0.26
N GLY A 578 -1.92 -1.15 0.86
CA GLY A 578 -2.90 -0.82 1.90
C GLY A 578 -2.28 -0.15 3.12
N GLU A 579 -1.03 -0.47 3.48
CA GLU A 579 -0.36 0.14 4.65
C GLU A 579 -0.09 1.64 4.49
N LEU A 580 -0.17 2.17 3.27
CA LEU A 580 -0.02 3.59 3.00
C LEU A 580 -1.06 4.45 3.75
N SER A 581 -2.23 3.90 4.08
CA SER A 581 -3.25 4.61 4.86
C SER A 581 -2.83 4.91 6.29
N ARG A 582 -1.74 4.32 6.78
CA ARG A 582 -1.17 4.59 8.11
C ARG A 582 -0.19 5.77 8.11
N VAL A 583 0.20 6.23 6.92
CA VAL A 583 1.21 7.29 6.77
C VAL A 583 0.59 8.64 7.07
N PHE A 584 1.26 9.41 7.93
CA PHE A 584 0.81 10.73 8.34
C PHE A 584 0.73 11.72 7.16
N ARG A 585 -0.38 12.46 7.08
CA ARG A 585 -0.66 13.38 5.98
C ARG A 585 -0.17 14.81 6.24
N GLY A 586 0.22 15.14 7.48
CA GLY A 586 0.56 16.53 7.86
C GLY A 586 -0.62 17.37 8.30
N GLN A 587 -1.72 16.75 8.72
CA GLN A 587 -2.89 17.43 9.27
C GLN A 587 -3.28 16.77 10.59
N GLN A 588 -3.90 17.54 11.50
CA GLN A 588 -4.31 17.08 12.83
C GLN A 588 -5.10 15.76 12.73
N TRP A 589 -4.56 14.70 13.34
CA TRP A 589 -5.14 13.36 13.40
C TRP A 589 -5.54 12.80 12.03
N ARG A 590 -4.68 13.04 11.03
CA ARG A 590 -4.94 12.63 9.65
C ARG A 590 -3.78 11.88 8.98
N THR A 591 -4.08 10.72 8.42
CA THR A 591 -3.28 9.89 7.54
C THR A 591 -3.83 9.96 6.11
N LEU A 592 -3.27 9.16 5.20
CA LEU A 592 -3.78 9.07 3.83
C LEU A 592 -5.14 8.35 3.82
N ASP A 593 -6.14 8.95 3.18
CA ASP A 593 -7.51 8.42 3.11
C ASP A 593 -7.85 7.96 1.68
N PHE A 594 -8.00 6.65 1.48
CA PHE A 594 -8.33 6.07 0.17
C PHE A 594 -9.83 5.88 -0.07
N TRP A 595 -10.66 5.99 0.98
CA TRP A 595 -12.11 5.83 0.89
C TRP A 595 -12.77 7.02 0.24
N GLN A 596 -12.23 8.22 0.48
CA GLN A 596 -12.66 9.41 -0.22
C GLN A 596 -12.04 9.45 -1.62
N ARG A 597 -12.87 9.76 -2.63
CA ARG A 597 -12.36 10.07 -3.97
C ARG A 597 -11.55 11.37 -3.89
N GLY A 598 -10.24 11.29 -4.07
CA GLY A 598 -9.36 12.44 -3.92
C GLY A 598 -7.93 12.17 -4.36
N THR A 599 -7.03 13.04 -3.90
CA THR A 599 -5.59 13.00 -4.22
C THR A 599 -4.92 11.75 -3.68
N ASP A 600 -5.22 11.36 -2.43
CA ASP A 600 -4.59 10.22 -1.73
C ASP A 600 -4.80 8.91 -2.49
N ARG A 601 -6.05 8.63 -2.90
CA ARG A 601 -6.38 7.44 -3.68
C ARG A 601 -5.61 7.31 -5.00
N ARG A 602 -5.17 8.43 -5.61
CA ARG A 602 -4.37 8.40 -6.85
C ARG A 602 -2.96 7.87 -6.64
N LEU A 603 -2.46 7.87 -5.40
CA LEU A 603 -1.13 7.33 -5.08
C LEU A 603 -1.08 5.82 -5.29
N VAL A 604 -2.18 5.12 -4.96
CA VAL A 604 -2.28 3.66 -5.04
C VAL A 604 -1.96 3.12 -6.44
N ASP A 605 -2.46 3.74 -7.51
CA ASP A 605 -2.18 3.27 -8.88
C ASP A 605 -0.75 3.60 -9.36
N ARG A 606 -0.04 4.50 -8.68
CA ARG A 606 1.28 5.00 -9.09
C ARG A 606 2.43 4.38 -8.31
N LEU A 607 2.13 3.67 -7.22
CA LEU A 607 3.09 3.01 -6.34
C LEU A 607 2.97 1.50 -6.48
N THR A 608 4.02 0.78 -6.09
CA THR A 608 4.02 -0.69 -5.94
C THR A 608 4.98 -1.09 -4.81
N VAL A 609 4.76 -2.24 -4.17
CA VAL A 609 5.70 -2.81 -3.20
C VAL A 609 6.78 -3.67 -3.86
N VAL A 610 6.64 -3.98 -5.15
CA VAL A 610 7.63 -4.75 -5.92
C VAL A 610 8.96 -3.99 -5.94
N GLU A 611 10.05 -4.65 -5.56
CA GLU A 611 11.38 -4.03 -5.47
C GLU A 611 11.93 -3.61 -6.84
N GLU A 612 11.71 -4.44 -7.86
CA GLU A 612 12.10 -4.18 -9.25
C GLU A 612 10.88 -4.00 -10.17
N PRO A 613 10.21 -2.83 -10.17
CA PRO A 613 9.02 -2.62 -11.01
C PRO A 613 9.29 -2.67 -12.52
N SER A 614 10.55 -2.76 -12.95
CA SER A 614 10.90 -2.96 -14.37
C SER A 614 10.65 -4.37 -14.84
N GLU A 615 10.62 -5.34 -13.92
CA GLU A 615 10.31 -6.73 -14.23
C GLU A 615 8.78 -6.97 -14.17
N PRO A 616 8.23 -7.80 -15.07
CA PRO A 616 6.82 -8.14 -15.02
C PRO A 616 6.49 -9.03 -13.80
N THR A 617 5.41 -8.72 -13.09
CA THR A 617 4.91 -9.56 -12.00
C THR A 617 3.94 -10.61 -12.53
N PRO A 618 4.22 -11.92 -12.39
CA PRO A 618 3.33 -12.96 -12.85
C PRO A 618 2.09 -13.09 -11.94
N GLY A 619 0.96 -13.47 -12.52
CA GLY A 619 -0.20 -13.95 -11.77
C GLY A 619 -1.12 -12.93 -11.13
N ARG A 620 -0.91 -11.61 -11.31
CA ARG A 620 -1.91 -10.61 -10.89
C ARG A 620 -3.22 -10.85 -11.63
N LEU A 621 -4.33 -10.84 -10.89
CA LEU A 621 -5.65 -11.14 -11.40
C LEU A 621 -6.29 -9.87 -11.97
N ASN A 622 -6.69 -9.89 -13.24
CA ASN A 622 -7.43 -8.79 -13.84
C ASN A 622 -8.85 -8.75 -13.25
N VAL A 623 -9.08 -7.77 -12.38
CA VAL A 623 -10.33 -7.63 -11.64
C VAL A 623 -11.51 -7.30 -12.55
N ASN A 624 -11.31 -6.81 -13.77
CA ASN A 624 -12.37 -6.49 -14.73
C ASN A 624 -12.87 -7.69 -15.54
N THR A 625 -12.06 -8.76 -15.65
CA THR A 625 -12.34 -9.92 -16.50
C THR A 625 -12.38 -11.24 -15.72
N ALA A 626 -11.91 -11.26 -14.47
CA ALA A 626 -11.98 -12.43 -13.61
C ALA A 626 -13.44 -12.88 -13.36
N THR A 627 -13.68 -14.18 -13.23
CA THR A 627 -15.01 -14.67 -12.81
C THR A 627 -15.20 -14.52 -11.30
N GLU A 628 -16.44 -14.60 -10.81
CA GLU A 628 -16.73 -14.63 -9.36
C GLU A 628 -15.89 -15.73 -8.67
N THR A 629 -15.80 -16.93 -9.26
CA THR A 629 -15.00 -18.04 -8.73
C THR A 629 -13.51 -17.74 -8.69
N ALA A 630 -12.96 -17.07 -9.70
CA ALA A 630 -11.56 -16.66 -9.69
C ALA A 630 -11.29 -15.59 -8.62
N LEU A 631 -12.21 -14.63 -8.44
CA LEU A 631 -12.10 -13.60 -7.40
C LEU A 631 -12.14 -14.19 -5.98
N THR A 632 -12.93 -15.24 -5.73
CA THR A 632 -12.95 -15.93 -4.43
C THR A 632 -11.64 -16.64 -4.07
N CYS A 633 -10.65 -16.63 -4.97
CA CYS A 633 -9.30 -17.11 -4.67
C CYS A 633 -8.43 -16.03 -4.02
N LEU A 634 -8.86 -14.77 -4.01
CA LEU A 634 -8.15 -13.69 -3.33
C LEU A 634 -8.34 -13.80 -1.81
N PRO A 635 -7.31 -13.44 -1.01
CA PRO A 635 -7.43 -13.41 0.45
C PRO A 635 -8.62 -12.58 0.92
N LEU A 636 -9.37 -13.09 1.90
CA LEU A 636 -10.54 -12.44 2.51
C LEU A 636 -11.69 -12.06 1.55
N VAL A 637 -11.65 -12.49 0.29
CA VAL A 637 -12.73 -12.27 -0.68
C VAL A 637 -13.70 -13.44 -0.65
N ASP A 638 -14.77 -13.27 0.13
CA ASP A 638 -15.90 -14.18 0.10
C ASP A 638 -16.79 -13.97 -1.14
N ARG A 639 -17.86 -14.77 -1.23
CA ARG A 639 -18.80 -14.70 -2.35
C ARG A 639 -19.52 -13.35 -2.45
N ALA A 640 -19.81 -12.69 -1.34
CA ALA A 640 -20.49 -11.39 -1.34
C ALA A 640 -19.56 -10.30 -1.89
N VAL A 641 -18.31 -10.27 -1.43
CA VAL A 641 -17.28 -9.35 -1.95
C VAL A 641 -17.02 -9.62 -3.43
N ALA A 642 -16.87 -10.88 -3.84
CA ALA A 642 -16.67 -11.25 -5.24
C ALA A 642 -17.84 -10.81 -6.14
N ALA A 643 -19.08 -11.03 -5.69
CA ALA A 643 -20.27 -10.58 -6.41
C ALA A 643 -20.35 -9.05 -6.52
N ALA A 644 -20.02 -8.33 -5.44
CA ALA A 644 -19.98 -6.87 -5.45
C ALA A 644 -18.89 -6.33 -6.40
N LEU A 645 -17.72 -6.96 -6.44
CA LEU A 645 -16.66 -6.65 -7.39
C LEU A 645 -17.13 -6.83 -8.83
N VAL A 646 -17.78 -7.96 -9.16
CA VAL A 646 -18.33 -8.22 -10.50
C VAL A 646 -19.37 -7.16 -10.89
N ALA A 647 -20.28 -6.80 -9.97
CA ALA A 647 -21.34 -5.84 -10.22
C ALA A 647 -20.85 -4.39 -10.41
N ALA A 648 -19.70 -4.03 -9.81
CA ALA A 648 -19.17 -2.67 -9.81
C ALA A 648 -18.24 -2.34 -11.01
N ARG A 649 -17.89 -3.35 -11.82
CA ARG A 649 -17.06 -3.21 -13.03
C ARG A 649 -17.68 -2.25 -14.06
N PRO A 650 -16.85 -1.66 -14.95
CA PRO A 650 -15.40 -1.76 -14.99
C PRO A 650 -14.71 -0.80 -13.99
N PHE A 651 -13.54 -1.19 -13.53
CA PHE A 651 -12.61 -0.42 -12.69
C PHE A 651 -11.57 0.29 -13.57
N GLY A 652 -11.30 1.57 -13.28
CA GLY A 652 -10.37 2.40 -14.06
C GLY A 652 -8.89 2.26 -13.68
N ASP A 653 -8.63 1.81 -12.45
CA ASP A 653 -7.33 1.51 -11.87
C ASP A 653 -7.53 0.57 -10.67
N ILE A 654 -6.44 0.10 -10.06
CA ILE A 654 -6.50 -0.87 -8.96
C ILE A 654 -7.11 -0.28 -7.69
N SER A 655 -7.08 1.04 -7.48
CA SER A 655 -7.70 1.68 -6.31
C SER A 655 -9.22 1.68 -6.39
N ASP A 656 -9.77 1.56 -7.60
CA ASP A 656 -11.20 1.71 -7.90
C ASP A 656 -12.04 0.58 -7.25
N VAL A 657 -11.39 -0.51 -6.80
CA VAL A 657 -11.97 -1.65 -6.07
C VAL A 657 -12.47 -1.30 -4.66
N LEU A 658 -12.02 -0.18 -4.07
CA LEU A 658 -12.60 0.35 -2.83
C LEU A 658 -14.06 0.83 -3.00
N GLY A 659 -14.56 0.92 -4.23
CA GLY A 659 -15.90 1.44 -4.51
C GLY A 659 -16.00 2.94 -4.26
N VAL A 660 -17.22 3.42 -3.99
CA VAL A 660 -17.53 4.83 -3.70
C VAL A 660 -18.47 4.91 -2.49
N ALA A 661 -17.94 5.34 -1.35
CA ALA A 661 -18.72 5.47 -0.13
C ALA A 661 -19.95 6.38 -0.33
N GLY A 662 -21.12 5.92 0.14
CA GLY A 662 -22.40 6.64 0.04
C GLY A 662 -23.08 6.63 -1.32
N ASP A 663 -22.49 5.99 -2.34
CA ASP A 663 -23.15 5.81 -3.64
C ASP A 663 -24.32 4.80 -3.54
N PRO A 664 -25.50 5.08 -4.09
CA PRO A 664 -26.63 4.14 -4.02
C PRO A 664 -26.51 2.96 -5.00
N GLY A 665 -25.50 2.95 -5.89
CA GLY A 665 -25.29 1.95 -6.91
C GLY A 665 -24.37 0.80 -6.48
N ALA A 666 -23.97 -0.01 -7.47
CA ALA A 666 -23.09 -1.16 -7.24
C ALA A 666 -21.73 -0.76 -6.63
N ARG A 667 -21.22 0.45 -6.92
CA ARG A 667 -19.95 0.93 -6.36
C ARG A 667 -20.06 1.30 -4.88
N GLY A 668 -21.22 1.74 -4.40
CA GLY A 668 -21.42 1.93 -2.96
C GLY A 668 -21.68 0.64 -2.20
N ALA A 669 -22.39 -0.32 -2.82
CA ALA A 669 -22.50 -1.67 -2.27
C ALA A 669 -21.12 -2.34 -2.12
N LEU A 670 -20.25 -2.20 -3.12
CA LEU A 670 -18.86 -2.65 -3.04
C LEU A 670 -18.10 -1.98 -1.90
N SER A 671 -18.22 -0.65 -1.75
CA SER A 671 -17.56 0.08 -0.67
C SER A 671 -18.00 -0.42 0.71
N ALA A 672 -19.28 -0.73 0.89
CA ALA A 672 -19.80 -1.29 2.14
C ALA A 672 -19.24 -2.69 2.43
N GLU A 673 -19.14 -3.56 1.42
CA GLU A 673 -18.54 -4.90 1.58
C GLU A 673 -17.04 -4.85 1.85
N MET A 674 -16.31 -3.91 1.25
CA MET A 674 -14.88 -3.71 1.49
C MET A 674 -14.61 -3.19 2.91
N ALA A 675 -15.46 -2.29 3.41
CA ALA A 675 -15.32 -1.63 4.72
C ALA A 675 -16.01 -2.38 5.87
N LYS A 676 -16.55 -3.59 5.65
CA LYS A 676 -17.47 -4.26 6.58
C LYS A 676 -16.88 -4.60 7.94
N TRP A 677 -15.55 -4.69 8.04
CA TRP A 677 -14.85 -5.08 9.26
C TRP A 677 -14.67 -3.89 10.20
N GLY A 678 -14.33 -2.70 9.69
CA GLY A 678 -14.15 -1.50 10.52
C GLY A 678 -15.42 -0.88 11.13
N THR A 679 -16.55 -1.60 11.17
CA THR A 679 -17.80 -1.14 11.81
C THR A 679 -18.59 -2.25 12.49
N ASN A 680 -18.01 -3.43 12.68
CA ASN A 680 -18.72 -4.60 13.19
C ASN A 680 -18.60 -4.76 14.73
N GLY A 681 -17.82 -3.90 15.40
CA GLY A 681 -17.60 -3.91 16.85
C GLY A 681 -16.70 -5.03 17.36
N LYS A 682 -15.91 -5.66 16.49
CA LYS A 682 -14.93 -6.70 16.81
C LYS A 682 -13.53 -6.21 16.50
N ASP A 683 -12.58 -6.89 17.12
CA ASP A 683 -11.16 -6.80 16.82
C ASP A 683 -10.83 -7.99 15.89
N ASP A 684 -10.91 -7.75 14.59
CA ASP A 684 -10.84 -8.75 13.53
C ASP A 684 -9.39 -9.10 13.14
N ASP A 685 -8.43 -8.22 13.42
CA ASP A 685 -7.00 -8.46 13.20
C ASP A 685 -6.22 -8.79 14.50
N GLY A 686 -6.84 -8.62 15.67
CA GLY A 686 -6.31 -9.07 16.96
C GLY A 686 -5.32 -8.10 17.61
N ASP A 687 -5.27 -6.85 17.14
CA ASP A 687 -4.36 -5.82 17.65
C ASP A 687 -4.88 -5.11 18.93
N GLY A 688 -6.09 -5.47 19.37
CA GLY A 688 -6.75 -4.90 20.54
C GLY A 688 -7.53 -3.61 20.26
N MET A 689 -7.64 -3.17 19.01
CA MET A 689 -8.28 -1.92 18.60
C MET A 689 -9.42 -2.16 17.58
N PRO A 690 -10.66 -2.37 18.06
CA PRO A 690 -11.80 -2.61 17.18
C PRO A 690 -12.25 -1.33 16.44
N ASP A 691 -12.85 -1.54 15.28
CA ASP A 691 -13.41 -0.56 14.34
C ASP A 691 -12.41 0.55 13.95
N THR A 692 -11.16 0.20 13.65
CA THR A 692 -10.13 1.14 13.16
C THR A 692 -10.11 1.24 11.63
N GLU A 693 -9.42 2.26 11.09
CA GLU A 693 -9.22 2.36 9.64
C GLU A 693 -8.42 1.16 9.09
N GLN A 694 -7.57 0.54 9.91
CA GLN A 694 -6.85 -0.69 9.55
C GLN A 694 -7.81 -1.85 9.26
N GLU A 695 -8.79 -2.09 10.13
CA GLU A 695 -9.80 -3.13 9.90
C GLU A 695 -10.72 -2.79 8.74
N LYS A 696 -11.12 -1.53 8.62
CA LYS A 696 -11.89 -1.04 7.49
C LYS A 696 -11.20 -1.35 6.16
N GLU A 697 -9.87 -1.26 6.11
CA GLU A 697 -9.06 -1.54 4.93
C GLU A 697 -8.59 -2.99 4.81
N MET A 698 -8.96 -3.87 5.74
CA MET A 698 -8.43 -5.24 5.81
C MET A 698 -8.59 -6.00 4.49
N VAL A 699 -9.77 -5.98 3.84
CA VAL A 699 -9.95 -6.67 2.55
C VAL A 699 -9.10 -6.00 1.46
N PHE A 700 -9.06 -4.67 1.42
CA PHE A 700 -8.32 -3.94 0.40
C PHE A 700 -6.81 -4.17 0.50
N SER A 701 -6.25 -4.09 1.70
CA SER A 701 -4.83 -4.29 1.95
C SER A 701 -4.39 -5.70 1.55
N ARG A 702 -5.23 -6.72 1.68
CA ARG A 702 -4.86 -8.10 1.31
C ARG A 702 -4.98 -8.41 -0.18
N ILE A 703 -5.63 -7.56 -0.97
CA ILE A 703 -5.85 -7.84 -2.41
C ILE A 703 -5.19 -6.85 -3.35
N VAL A 704 -4.93 -5.60 -2.95
CA VAL A 704 -4.56 -4.52 -3.89
C VAL A 704 -3.32 -4.85 -4.74
N ASN A 705 -2.31 -5.50 -4.16
CA ASN A 705 -1.09 -5.93 -4.85
C ASN A 705 -1.30 -7.11 -5.80
N LEU A 706 -2.38 -7.87 -5.60
CA LEU A 706 -2.71 -9.10 -6.32
C LEU A 706 -3.56 -8.82 -7.56
N LEU A 707 -3.98 -7.57 -7.74
CA LEU A 707 -4.89 -7.16 -8.79
C LEU A 707 -4.17 -6.39 -9.89
N THR A 708 -4.72 -6.52 -11.09
CA THR A 708 -4.45 -5.61 -12.21
C THR A 708 -5.77 -5.21 -12.86
N VAL A 709 -5.74 -4.16 -13.68
CA VAL A 709 -6.83 -3.77 -14.57
C VAL A 709 -6.44 -3.90 -16.04
N ARG A 710 -5.24 -4.43 -16.32
CA ARG A 710 -4.69 -4.59 -17.67
C ARG A 710 -4.14 -5.99 -17.89
N SER A 711 -4.15 -6.40 -19.16
CA SER A 711 -3.79 -7.74 -19.58
C SER A 711 -2.88 -7.72 -20.80
N PRO A 712 -1.71 -8.36 -20.72
CA PRO A 712 -0.83 -8.51 -21.88
C PRO A 712 -1.22 -9.70 -22.77
N VAL A 713 -1.80 -10.76 -22.19
CA VAL A 713 -1.95 -12.07 -22.85
C VAL A 713 -3.40 -12.46 -23.02
N TYR A 714 -3.75 -12.87 -24.24
CA TYR A 714 -5.11 -13.25 -24.62
C TYR A 714 -5.12 -14.61 -25.34
N GLU A 715 -6.08 -15.45 -25.00
CA GLU A 715 -6.44 -16.64 -25.77
C GLU A 715 -7.49 -16.29 -26.83
N ILE A 716 -7.18 -16.59 -28.09
CA ILE A 716 -8.07 -16.38 -29.23
C ILE A 716 -8.51 -17.75 -29.75
N ILE A 717 -9.81 -18.02 -29.69
CA ILE A 717 -10.42 -19.23 -30.23
C ILE A 717 -11.25 -18.84 -31.45
N ALA A 718 -10.88 -19.34 -32.63
CA ALA A 718 -11.58 -19.03 -33.88
C ALA A 718 -12.10 -20.29 -34.56
N THR A 719 -13.36 -20.27 -34.98
CA THR A 719 -13.97 -21.34 -35.78
C THR A 719 -14.30 -20.80 -37.16
N GLY A 720 -13.87 -21.53 -38.20
CA GLY A 720 -14.19 -21.23 -39.59
C GLY A 720 -14.95 -22.38 -40.22
N GLN A 721 -15.99 -22.05 -40.99
CA GLN A 721 -16.84 -23.01 -41.69
C GLN A 721 -16.89 -22.71 -43.18
N VAL A 722 -16.76 -23.73 -44.01
CA VAL A 722 -17.15 -23.69 -45.43
C VAL A 722 -18.60 -24.12 -45.50
N VAL A 723 -19.44 -23.24 -46.03
CA VAL A 723 -20.89 -23.43 -46.07
C VAL A 723 -21.36 -23.32 -47.51
N ARG A 724 -22.50 -23.93 -47.79
CA ARG A 724 -23.24 -23.71 -49.03
C ARG A 724 -24.72 -23.62 -48.66
N ASP A 725 -25.23 -22.40 -48.68
CA ASP A 725 -26.66 -22.11 -48.56
C ASP A 725 -27.39 -22.76 -49.75
N ARG A 726 -28.08 -23.88 -49.51
CA ARG A 726 -28.77 -24.65 -50.55
C ARG A 726 -30.21 -24.19 -50.74
N ASN A 727 -30.81 -23.60 -49.71
CA ASN A 727 -32.21 -23.20 -49.70
C ASN A 727 -32.41 -21.70 -50.01
N GLY A 728 -31.33 -20.90 -49.98
CA GLY A 728 -31.28 -19.48 -50.31
C GLY A 728 -31.90 -18.57 -49.26
N ASP A 729 -32.05 -19.05 -48.02
CA ASP A 729 -32.71 -18.30 -46.94
C ASP A 729 -31.76 -17.42 -46.11
N GLY A 730 -30.44 -17.50 -46.38
CA GLY A 730 -29.41 -16.74 -45.70
C GLY A 730 -29.06 -17.25 -44.29
N THR A 731 -29.69 -18.32 -43.82
CA THR A 731 -29.37 -19.04 -42.59
C THR A 731 -28.65 -20.34 -42.96
N ILE A 732 -27.70 -20.79 -42.13
CA ILE A 732 -26.95 -22.02 -42.41
C ILE A 732 -27.27 -23.07 -41.36
N ASP A 733 -27.87 -24.16 -41.83
CA ASP A 733 -28.11 -25.37 -41.04
C ASP A 733 -26.85 -26.25 -40.93
N ASP A 734 -26.81 -27.14 -39.94
CA ASP A 734 -25.71 -28.11 -39.77
C ASP A 734 -25.50 -28.99 -41.02
N SER A 735 -26.56 -29.25 -41.78
CA SER A 735 -26.52 -30.04 -43.02
C SER A 735 -25.85 -29.32 -44.20
N GLU A 736 -25.65 -28.01 -44.08
CA GLU A 736 -25.08 -27.13 -45.11
C GLU A 736 -23.61 -26.76 -44.83
N VAL A 737 -23.09 -27.19 -43.68
CA VAL A 737 -21.68 -27.10 -43.32
C VAL A 737 -20.91 -28.22 -44.04
N ILE A 738 -20.01 -27.83 -44.93
CA ILE A 738 -19.18 -28.76 -45.72
C ILE A 738 -17.92 -29.15 -44.95
N ALA A 739 -17.31 -28.18 -44.26
CA ALA A 739 -16.14 -28.40 -43.43
C ALA A 739 -16.06 -27.34 -42.34
N GLU A 740 -15.55 -27.73 -41.17
CA GLU A 740 -15.27 -26.85 -40.04
C GLU A 740 -13.82 -27.03 -39.58
N LYS A 741 -13.19 -25.92 -39.18
CA LYS A 741 -11.89 -25.93 -38.50
C LYS A 741 -11.87 -24.95 -37.35
N ARG A 742 -11.33 -25.40 -36.20
CA ARG A 742 -11.12 -24.58 -35.01
C ARG A 742 -9.64 -24.35 -34.76
N LEU A 743 -9.26 -23.11 -34.50
CA LEU A 743 -7.92 -22.66 -34.20
C LEU A 743 -7.90 -22.03 -32.82
N ARG A 744 -6.84 -22.29 -32.05
CA ARG A 744 -6.58 -21.67 -30.76
C ARG A 744 -5.20 -21.05 -30.76
N TYR A 745 -5.13 -19.76 -30.47
CA TYR A 745 -3.91 -18.96 -30.45
C TYR A 745 -3.76 -18.32 -29.08
N LEU A 746 -2.55 -18.28 -28.58
CA LEU A 746 -2.18 -17.45 -27.44
C LEU A 746 -1.39 -16.26 -27.97
N TYR A 747 -1.86 -15.05 -27.72
CA TYR A 747 -1.29 -13.82 -28.24
C TYR A 747 -0.85 -12.90 -27.11
N ASP A 748 0.39 -12.44 -27.18
CA ASP A 748 0.95 -11.43 -26.29
C ASP A 748 0.97 -10.08 -27.02
N ARG A 749 0.18 -9.14 -26.51
CA ARG A 749 0.01 -7.78 -27.04
C ARG A 749 1.28 -6.95 -26.88
N GLU A 750 2.00 -7.11 -25.77
CA GLU A 750 3.18 -6.32 -25.45
C GLU A 750 4.38 -6.75 -26.29
N GLN A 751 4.52 -8.06 -26.52
CA GLN A 751 5.53 -8.63 -27.40
C GLN A 751 5.12 -8.65 -28.88
N LYS A 752 3.85 -8.32 -29.18
CA LYS A 752 3.23 -8.43 -30.51
C LYS A 752 3.48 -9.78 -31.19
N ARG A 753 3.33 -10.86 -30.42
CA ARG A 753 3.74 -12.22 -30.83
C ARG A 753 2.71 -13.26 -30.44
N VAL A 754 2.52 -14.24 -31.32
CA VAL A 754 1.82 -15.49 -31.00
C VAL A 754 2.76 -16.40 -30.22
N LEU A 755 2.42 -16.68 -28.97
CA LEU A 755 3.19 -17.54 -28.06
C LEU A 755 2.97 -19.02 -28.39
N SER A 756 1.73 -19.41 -28.68
CA SER A 756 1.37 -20.78 -29.06
C SER A 756 0.22 -20.79 -30.06
N ALA A 757 0.19 -21.81 -30.93
CA ALA A 757 -0.86 -22.00 -31.93
C ALA A 757 -1.20 -23.48 -32.08
N HIS A 758 -2.41 -23.86 -31.65
CA HIS A 758 -2.91 -25.22 -31.75
C HIS A 758 -3.98 -25.34 -32.84
N ARG A 759 -3.90 -26.40 -33.64
CA ARG A 759 -4.96 -26.79 -34.59
C ARG A 759 -5.71 -27.97 -34.00
N ARG A 760 -7.02 -27.83 -33.78
CA ARG A 760 -7.90 -28.96 -33.47
C ARG A 760 -8.64 -29.42 -34.74
#